data_AF-A0A365NJ61-F1
#
_entry.id   AF-A0A365NJ61-F1
#
_cell.length_a   1.000
_cell.length_b   1.000
_cell.length_c   1.000
_cell.angle_alpha   90.00
_cell.angle_beta   90.00
_cell.angle_gamma   90.00
#
_symmetry.space_group_name_H-M   'P 1'
#
loop_
_entity.id
_entity.type
_entity.pdbx_description
1 polymer ?
#
loop_
_entity_poly.entity_id
_entity_poly.type
_entity_poly.pdbx_seq_one_letter_code
_entity_poly.pdbx_strand_id
1 'polypeptide(L)'
;MSTVNTQKTMLIFGATGKQGGAVIDNILSNSPDSSFNIIAVTRDPTSRKAQALAANPKISVVEGDLDNVGAIFAKTGPVWGVYSVQINSDAEEQQGKAVINAAVQHGVQHFVYSSGDRGGPERSPNNPTYVKNFAAKYAIEKHLEQQARDSVQQMTYTILRPVTFFENITTDIHGKGFARMWEQMGSKKLQMVSTKDIGWFAAQSLIWPEMYKNMALTLVGDELTQREADAIYYEVIGQKMALAPCPVASAVKFVLKGSVGDMFKWRLEAMSKELQELRNQTHRTEDQLVARSSSASESRSPASQDEGVDDFELTSFTVSLGGVVIEPSTVTEAFMVFAEYMRPRLPVVASLSAQAAYETQPFLFWTIVTIVLCRLPEPENIALFQLLRAPYERLVQETVTDAPLPLYKVQALLLLCNWPLPTEKQWKEPSWLHCGVAIQAARYLSLDRQQTIPSLRVIGVTSGSIRSRINTWLSCFSVSTSLGLHLGLPCPIESELDFAAIHAFLKRQTVPPAFAIEVRIQLVVAKFTALLNHELADGTSSSFLRLFDTELDAIKNEILPDEETKSIIEYAILDAKIHIYTLVITKSPANSSSRQILLRTARDIALRIVEIGTRAIRSNPENTTFIRREKCQPKDRHRCLGFSTIFLLKFFIRQSSDSPEERQIVANHVAMTQTLCRASGKIRGKPVEVEEGSGGMAGETTTEKEHGHGDMMSQVDGNPEFLKNFWSDPYTSLLQFDPTSLEGDYPNSW
;
A
#
# COMPACT_ATOMS: atom_id res chain seq x y z
N MET A 1 3.63 18.07 -45.38
CA MET A 1 2.56 19.06 -45.14
C MET A 1 3.03 19.96 -44.02
N SER A 2 3.17 21.24 -44.30
CA SER A 2 3.66 22.28 -43.40
C SER A 2 2.72 22.40 -42.21
N THR A 3 3.17 22.06 -41.00
CA THR A 3 2.46 22.34 -39.76
C THR A 3 2.46 23.84 -39.52
N VAL A 4 1.40 24.52 -39.95
CA VAL A 4 1.15 25.90 -39.51
C VAL A 4 1.05 25.86 -38.00
N ASN A 5 2.02 26.45 -37.32
CA ASN A 5 2.04 26.56 -35.87
C ASN A 5 0.97 27.59 -35.45
N THR A 6 -0.30 27.17 -35.44
CA THR A 6 -1.43 28.02 -35.07
C THR A 6 -1.44 28.22 -33.56
N GLN A 7 -1.24 29.47 -33.13
CA GLN A 7 -1.35 29.88 -31.74
C GLN A 7 -2.71 29.46 -31.17
N LYS A 8 -2.73 28.71 -30.05
CA LYS A 8 -3.96 28.23 -29.42
C LYS A 8 -4.63 29.35 -28.63
N THR A 9 -5.85 29.74 -29.02
CA THR A 9 -6.63 30.76 -28.30
C THR A 9 -7.52 30.12 -27.23
N MET A 10 -7.37 30.53 -25.97
CA MET A 10 -8.16 30.05 -24.84
C MET A 10 -9.11 31.16 -24.34
N LEU A 11 -10.42 30.91 -24.37
CA LEU A 11 -11.43 31.85 -23.91
C LEU A 11 -11.82 31.55 -22.46
N ILE A 12 -11.62 32.50 -21.55
CA ILE A 12 -11.82 32.32 -20.12
C ILE A 12 -12.98 33.20 -19.64
N PHE A 13 -14.10 32.57 -19.31
CA PHE A 13 -15.21 33.22 -18.62
C PHE A 13 -14.93 33.35 -17.12
N GLY A 14 -15.42 34.42 -16.50
CA GLY A 14 -15.16 34.70 -15.09
C GLY A 14 -13.69 35.05 -14.79
N ALA A 15 -12.96 35.59 -15.77
CA ALA A 15 -11.52 35.86 -15.71
C ALA A 15 -11.11 36.78 -14.55
N THR A 16 -11.95 37.74 -14.16
CA THR A 16 -11.69 38.65 -13.03
C THR A 16 -12.12 38.07 -11.66
N GLY A 17 -12.71 36.87 -11.66
CA GLY A 17 -13.14 36.13 -10.48
C GLY A 17 -12.02 35.28 -9.84
N LYS A 18 -12.30 34.66 -8.70
CA LYS A 18 -11.32 33.84 -7.95
C LYS A 18 -10.82 32.64 -8.76
N GLN A 19 -11.74 31.89 -9.38
CA GLN A 19 -11.39 30.71 -10.17
C GLN A 19 -10.76 31.11 -11.51
N GLY A 20 -11.43 31.93 -12.33
CA GLY A 20 -10.94 32.29 -13.66
C GLY A 20 -9.57 32.98 -13.63
N GLY A 21 -9.31 33.83 -12.63
CA GLY A 21 -7.98 34.41 -12.42
C GLY A 21 -6.92 33.34 -12.12
N ALA A 22 -7.24 32.38 -11.24
CA ALA A 22 -6.35 31.26 -10.95
C ALA A 22 -6.10 30.35 -12.18
N VAL A 23 -7.08 30.19 -13.07
CA VAL A 23 -6.86 29.49 -14.36
C VAL A 23 -5.81 30.23 -15.18
N ILE A 24 -5.98 31.54 -15.35
CA ILE A 24 -5.06 32.38 -16.14
C ILE A 24 -3.64 32.33 -15.56
N ASP A 25 -3.50 32.53 -14.26
CA ASP A 25 -2.20 32.50 -13.57
C ASP A 25 -1.49 31.16 -13.78
N ASN A 26 -2.24 30.05 -13.72
CA ASN A 26 -1.68 28.71 -13.92
C ASN A 26 -1.35 28.41 -15.38
N ILE A 27 -2.14 28.89 -16.36
CA ILE A 27 -1.81 28.76 -17.78
C ILE A 27 -0.51 29.53 -18.07
N LEU A 28 -0.39 30.76 -17.59
CA LEU A 28 0.80 31.58 -17.78
C LEU A 28 2.06 30.95 -17.17
N SER A 29 1.93 30.29 -16.02
CA SER A 29 3.06 29.73 -15.27
C SER A 29 3.50 28.34 -15.73
N ASN A 30 2.59 27.53 -16.28
CA ASN A 30 2.83 26.10 -16.52
C ASN A 30 2.71 25.66 -17.98
N SER A 31 2.40 26.57 -18.92
CA SER A 31 2.31 26.18 -20.33
C SER A 31 3.71 25.92 -20.92
N PRO A 32 4.00 24.71 -21.42
CA PRO A 32 5.29 24.37 -22.01
C PRO A 32 5.53 25.05 -23.37
N ASP A 33 4.44 25.33 -24.10
CA ASP A 33 4.48 26.05 -25.37
C ASP A 33 4.33 27.56 -25.14
N SER A 34 5.14 28.37 -25.82
CA SER A 34 4.97 29.82 -25.89
C SER A 34 3.80 30.26 -26.79
N SER A 35 3.14 29.31 -27.45
CA SER A 35 2.23 29.50 -28.59
C SER A 35 0.74 29.53 -28.20
N PHE A 36 0.37 30.28 -27.17
CA PHE A 36 -1.04 30.46 -26.77
C PHE A 36 -1.41 31.93 -26.58
N ASN A 37 -2.70 32.22 -26.69
CA ASN A 37 -3.30 33.51 -26.41
C ASN A 37 -4.50 33.30 -25.47
N ILE A 38 -4.64 34.14 -24.45
CA ILE A 38 -5.77 34.07 -23.52
C ILE A 38 -6.72 35.23 -23.82
N ILE A 39 -8.00 34.94 -23.99
CA ILE A 39 -9.04 35.95 -24.05
C ILE A 39 -9.81 35.94 -22.73
N ALA A 40 -9.60 36.96 -21.92
CA ALA A 40 -10.26 37.16 -20.64
C ALA A 40 -11.60 37.89 -20.84
N VAL A 41 -12.71 37.19 -20.59
CA VAL A 41 -14.05 37.80 -20.68
C VAL A 41 -14.39 38.49 -19.37
N THR A 42 -14.77 39.77 -19.46
CA THR A 42 -15.22 40.57 -18.32
C THR A 42 -16.41 41.45 -18.72
N ARG A 43 -17.28 41.78 -17.77
CA ARG A 43 -18.36 42.77 -17.99
C ARG A 43 -17.86 44.20 -17.96
N ASP A 44 -16.76 44.44 -17.25
CA ASP A 44 -16.14 45.76 -17.13
C ASP A 44 -14.64 45.66 -17.47
N PRO A 45 -14.25 46.07 -18.70
CA PRO A 45 -12.85 46.09 -19.11
C PRO A 45 -12.04 47.20 -18.42
N THR A 46 -12.70 48.20 -17.81
CA THR A 46 -12.04 49.31 -17.11
C THR A 46 -11.69 48.99 -15.66
N SER A 47 -12.20 47.87 -15.13
CA SER A 47 -11.90 47.45 -13.76
C SER A 47 -10.40 47.21 -13.54
N ARG A 48 -9.91 47.51 -12.33
CA ARG A 48 -8.49 47.34 -11.95
C ARG A 48 -7.95 45.93 -12.25
N LYS A 49 -8.78 44.89 -12.04
CA LYS A 49 -8.41 43.50 -12.33
C LYS A 49 -8.31 43.23 -13.84
N ALA A 50 -9.25 43.75 -14.62
CA ALA A 50 -9.20 43.61 -16.08
C ALA A 50 -7.98 44.34 -16.68
N GLN A 51 -7.67 45.55 -16.19
CA GLN A 51 -6.48 46.29 -16.59
C GLN A 51 -5.18 45.56 -16.21
N ALA A 52 -5.13 44.93 -15.03
CA ALA A 52 -3.99 44.12 -14.61
C ALA A 52 -3.78 42.90 -15.50
N LEU A 53 -4.86 42.24 -15.94
CA LEU A 53 -4.81 41.14 -16.91
C LEU A 53 -4.31 41.63 -18.28
N ALA A 54 -4.82 42.77 -18.77
CA ALA A 54 -4.43 43.36 -20.04
C ALA A 54 -2.96 43.85 -20.07
N ALA A 55 -2.29 43.99 -18.92
CA ALA A 55 -0.87 44.34 -18.87
C ALA A 55 0.04 43.22 -19.41
N ASN A 56 -0.44 41.98 -19.48
CA ASN A 56 0.31 40.86 -20.05
C ASN A 56 0.06 40.77 -21.57
N PRO A 57 1.10 40.76 -22.42
CA PRO A 57 0.95 40.72 -23.88
C PRO A 57 0.27 39.46 -24.42
N LYS A 58 0.16 38.39 -23.61
CA LYS A 58 -0.52 37.14 -23.97
C LYS A 58 -2.01 37.14 -23.60
N ILE A 59 -2.53 38.24 -23.04
CA ILE A 59 -3.91 38.34 -22.59
C ILE A 59 -4.61 39.50 -23.31
N SER A 60 -5.68 39.17 -24.01
CA SER A 60 -6.64 40.13 -24.54
C SER A 60 -7.89 40.16 -23.65
N VAL A 61 -8.36 41.36 -23.31
CA VAL A 61 -9.61 41.51 -22.54
C VAL A 61 -10.75 41.81 -23.49
N VAL A 62 -11.85 41.06 -23.38
CA VAL A 62 -13.06 41.27 -24.16
C VAL A 62 -14.22 41.59 -23.23
N GLU A 63 -14.93 42.67 -23.55
CA GLU A 63 -16.20 43.00 -22.91
C GLU A 63 -17.30 42.05 -23.38
N GLY A 64 -17.90 41.33 -22.42
CA GLY A 64 -18.91 40.33 -22.68
C GLY A 64 -19.85 40.10 -21.50
N ASP A 65 -21.14 39.92 -21.83
CA ASP A 65 -22.19 39.48 -20.92
C ASP A 65 -22.68 38.08 -21.31
N LEU A 66 -22.86 37.21 -20.31
CA LEU A 66 -23.35 35.85 -20.51
C LEU A 66 -24.81 35.80 -21.02
N ASP A 67 -25.55 36.90 -20.91
CA ASP A 67 -26.87 37.03 -21.55
C ASP A 67 -26.77 37.21 -23.09
N ASN A 68 -25.59 37.56 -23.61
CA ASN A 68 -25.32 37.70 -25.05
C ASN A 68 -24.01 37.00 -25.46
N VAL A 69 -23.97 35.69 -25.24
CA VAL A 69 -22.81 34.83 -25.57
C VAL A 69 -22.39 34.94 -27.03
N GLY A 70 -23.34 35.06 -27.97
CA GLY A 70 -23.04 35.18 -29.40
C GLY A 70 -22.16 36.39 -29.73
N ALA A 71 -22.43 37.54 -29.09
CA ALA A 71 -21.62 38.75 -29.25
C ALA A 71 -20.19 38.59 -28.70
N ILE A 72 -19.97 37.67 -27.75
CA ILE A 72 -18.63 37.38 -27.20
C ILE A 72 -17.84 36.60 -28.25
N PHE A 73 -18.37 35.49 -28.74
CA PHE A 73 -17.67 34.66 -29.74
C PHE A 73 -17.43 35.39 -31.06
N ALA A 74 -18.32 36.33 -31.44
CA ALA A 74 -18.11 37.19 -32.61
C ALA A 74 -16.88 38.11 -32.47
N LYS A 75 -16.49 38.49 -31.25
CA LYS A 75 -15.32 39.35 -30.98
C LYS A 75 -14.02 38.56 -30.80
N THR A 76 -14.08 37.26 -30.54
CA THR A 76 -12.92 36.47 -30.11
C THR A 76 -12.14 35.82 -31.26
N GLY A 77 -12.72 35.74 -32.45
CA GLY A 77 -12.15 34.96 -33.56
C GLY A 77 -12.14 33.44 -33.25
N PRO A 78 -11.31 32.63 -33.94
CA PRO A 78 -11.21 31.19 -33.69
C PRO A 78 -10.74 30.88 -32.26
N VAL A 79 -11.55 30.13 -31.51
CA VAL A 79 -11.26 29.71 -30.13
C VAL A 79 -10.94 28.23 -30.11
N TRP A 80 -9.80 27.87 -29.55
CA TRP A 80 -9.37 26.48 -29.40
C TRP A 80 -9.98 25.82 -28.17
N GLY A 81 -9.94 26.50 -27.02
CA GLY A 81 -10.43 25.98 -25.75
C GLY A 81 -11.21 27.01 -24.94
N VAL A 82 -12.15 26.55 -24.13
CA VAL A 82 -13.01 27.41 -23.29
C VAL A 82 -12.94 26.98 -21.83
N TYR A 83 -12.79 27.93 -20.91
CA TYR A 83 -13.10 27.74 -19.50
C TYR A 83 -14.40 28.48 -19.15
N SER A 84 -15.39 27.76 -18.64
CA SER A 84 -16.70 28.29 -18.29
C SER A 84 -17.00 28.15 -16.80
N VAL A 85 -17.34 29.27 -16.17
CA VAL A 85 -17.89 29.33 -14.81
C VAL A 85 -19.01 30.38 -14.76
N GLN A 86 -20.15 30.00 -14.18
CA GLN A 86 -21.31 30.86 -14.00
C GLN A 86 -21.42 31.34 -12.56
N ILE A 87 -22.04 32.50 -12.36
CA ILE A 87 -22.45 32.98 -11.05
C ILE A 87 -23.81 32.40 -10.74
N ASN A 88 -23.99 31.92 -9.51
CA ASN A 88 -25.27 31.41 -9.02
C ASN A 88 -26.37 32.46 -9.25
N SER A 89 -27.31 32.16 -10.13
CA SER A 89 -28.44 33.03 -10.49
C SER A 89 -29.53 32.20 -11.16
N ASP A 90 -30.71 32.80 -11.32
CA ASP A 90 -31.84 32.16 -11.99
C ASP A 90 -31.55 31.89 -13.48
N ALA A 91 -30.64 32.66 -14.07
CA ALA A 91 -30.21 32.53 -15.45
C ALA A 91 -29.04 31.54 -15.64
N GLU A 92 -28.47 30.98 -14.57
CA GLU A 92 -27.25 30.17 -14.61
C GLU A 92 -27.34 29.02 -15.62
N GLU A 93 -28.44 28.27 -15.60
CA GLU A 93 -28.66 27.15 -16.52
C GLU A 93 -28.70 27.62 -17.99
N GLN A 94 -29.45 28.68 -18.26
CA GLN A 94 -29.58 29.24 -19.61
C GLN A 94 -28.23 29.75 -20.12
N GLN A 95 -27.49 30.49 -19.29
CA GLN A 95 -26.18 31.04 -19.63
C GLN A 95 -25.16 29.92 -19.89
N GLY A 96 -25.10 28.90 -19.02
CA GLY A 96 -24.20 27.76 -19.20
C GLY A 96 -24.45 27.01 -20.50
N LYS A 97 -25.72 26.71 -20.80
CA LYS A 97 -26.12 26.07 -22.06
C LYS A 97 -25.82 26.93 -23.29
N ALA A 98 -26.02 28.25 -23.19
CA ALA A 98 -25.70 29.18 -24.28
C ALA A 98 -24.21 29.20 -24.61
N VAL A 99 -23.32 29.17 -23.59
CA VAL A 99 -21.86 29.09 -23.79
C VAL A 99 -21.46 27.78 -24.48
N ILE A 100 -22.05 26.65 -24.07
CA ILE A 100 -21.79 25.33 -24.69
C ILE A 100 -22.23 25.33 -26.16
N ASN A 101 -23.44 25.81 -26.44
CA ASN A 101 -23.97 25.88 -27.81
C ASN A 101 -23.09 26.75 -28.70
N ALA A 102 -22.68 27.92 -28.21
CA ALA A 102 -21.80 28.82 -28.95
C ALA A 102 -20.42 28.19 -29.18
N ALA A 103 -19.87 27.47 -28.20
CA ALA A 103 -18.59 26.77 -28.34
C ALA A 103 -18.64 25.69 -29.43
N VAL A 104 -19.71 24.88 -29.47
CA VAL A 104 -19.92 23.89 -30.54
C VAL A 104 -20.07 24.57 -31.90
N GLN A 105 -20.87 25.63 -32.00
CA GLN A 105 -21.07 26.37 -33.25
C GLN A 105 -19.77 26.96 -33.81
N HIS A 106 -18.86 27.39 -32.94
CA HIS A 106 -17.59 28.02 -33.32
C HIS A 106 -16.42 27.01 -33.41
N GLY A 107 -16.68 25.70 -33.29
CA GLY A 107 -15.67 24.67 -33.47
C GLY A 107 -14.61 24.59 -32.38
N VAL A 108 -14.98 24.90 -31.13
CA VAL A 108 -14.09 24.72 -29.97
C VAL A 108 -13.69 23.24 -29.84
N GLN A 109 -12.42 22.97 -29.57
CA GLN A 109 -11.89 21.59 -29.48
C GLN A 109 -12.00 21.01 -28.07
N HIS A 110 -11.81 21.85 -27.03
CA HIS A 110 -11.86 21.40 -25.64
C HIS A 110 -12.59 22.39 -24.73
N PHE A 111 -13.57 21.90 -23.96
CA PHE A 111 -14.42 22.71 -23.08
C PHE A 111 -14.28 22.31 -21.61
N VAL A 112 -13.76 23.21 -20.78
CA VAL A 112 -13.63 23.00 -19.33
C VAL A 112 -14.75 23.73 -18.60
N TYR A 113 -15.55 22.98 -17.85
CA TYR A 113 -16.70 23.52 -17.12
C TYR A 113 -16.53 23.40 -15.61
N SER A 114 -16.61 24.51 -14.87
CA SER A 114 -16.66 24.50 -13.41
C SER A 114 -18.09 24.37 -12.89
N SER A 115 -18.44 23.12 -12.56
CA SER A 115 -19.69 22.72 -11.91
C SER A 115 -19.55 22.76 -10.37
N GLY A 116 -20.05 21.74 -9.67
CA GLY A 116 -19.96 21.55 -8.22
C GLY A 116 -20.24 20.10 -7.83
N ASP A 117 -19.68 19.64 -6.72
CA ASP A 117 -19.91 18.28 -6.23
C ASP A 117 -21.32 18.09 -5.64
N ARG A 118 -21.93 16.93 -5.89
CA ARG A 118 -23.27 16.55 -5.41
C ARG A 118 -23.28 15.20 -4.68
N GLY A 119 -22.16 14.84 -4.03
CA GLY A 119 -22.03 13.60 -3.27
C GLY A 119 -20.96 12.65 -3.81
N GLY A 120 -19.87 13.19 -4.38
CA GLY A 120 -18.76 12.39 -4.91
C GLY A 120 -18.99 11.85 -6.32
N PRO A 121 -18.02 11.08 -6.85
CA PRO A 121 -17.98 10.67 -8.26
C PRO A 121 -19.11 9.71 -8.65
N GLU A 122 -19.64 8.91 -7.72
CA GLU A 122 -20.72 7.94 -7.99
C GLU A 122 -22.10 8.61 -8.03
N ARG A 123 -22.35 9.57 -7.12
CA ARG A 123 -23.67 10.20 -6.97
C ARG A 123 -23.81 11.43 -7.87
N SER A 124 -22.77 12.25 -8.00
CA SER A 124 -22.83 13.51 -8.74
C SER A 124 -23.28 13.41 -10.21
N PRO A 125 -22.95 12.34 -10.97
CA PRO A 125 -23.41 12.17 -12.35
C PRO A 125 -24.90 11.88 -12.50
N ASN A 126 -25.57 11.41 -11.45
CA ASN A 126 -26.95 10.91 -11.47
C ASN A 126 -27.87 11.60 -10.46
N ASN A 127 -27.36 12.62 -9.76
CA ASN A 127 -28.09 13.31 -8.70
C ASN A 127 -28.51 14.71 -9.18
N PRO A 128 -29.75 14.88 -9.67
CA PRO A 128 -30.24 16.18 -10.10
C PRO A 128 -30.38 17.17 -8.95
N THR A 129 -30.55 16.68 -7.71
CA THR A 129 -30.84 17.44 -6.49
C THR A 129 -32.01 18.44 -6.61
N TYR A 130 -32.60 18.85 -5.48
CA TYR A 130 -33.60 19.92 -5.46
C TYR A 130 -32.98 21.30 -5.19
N VAL A 131 -31.67 21.34 -4.89
CA VAL A 131 -30.95 22.59 -4.61
C VAL A 131 -30.72 23.32 -5.92
N LYS A 132 -31.46 24.42 -6.14
CA LYS A 132 -31.55 25.17 -7.40
C LYS A 132 -30.20 25.35 -8.12
N ASN A 133 -29.17 25.85 -7.42
CA ASN A 133 -27.86 26.11 -8.03
C ASN A 133 -27.16 24.82 -8.48
N PHE A 134 -27.28 23.73 -7.71
CA PHE A 134 -26.68 22.45 -8.08
C PHE A 134 -27.49 21.72 -9.16
N ALA A 135 -28.81 21.91 -9.19
CA ALA A 135 -29.68 21.40 -10.24
C ALA A 135 -29.38 22.07 -11.59
N ALA A 136 -29.21 23.40 -11.60
CA ALA A 136 -28.76 24.14 -12.79
C ALA A 136 -27.41 23.62 -13.29
N LYS A 137 -26.43 23.45 -12.40
CA LYS A 137 -25.11 22.92 -12.75
C LYS A 137 -25.17 21.49 -13.30
N TYR A 138 -26.00 20.62 -12.71
CA TYR A 138 -26.26 19.27 -13.22
C TYR A 138 -26.87 19.30 -14.64
N ALA A 139 -27.86 20.17 -14.87
CA ALA A 139 -28.48 20.32 -16.19
C ALA A 139 -27.48 20.82 -17.25
N ILE A 140 -26.56 21.71 -16.87
CA ILE A 140 -25.47 22.17 -17.74
C ILE A 140 -24.49 21.01 -18.05
N GLU A 141 -24.12 20.19 -17.05
CA GLU A 141 -23.26 19.01 -17.29
C GLU A 141 -23.89 18.06 -18.33
N LYS A 142 -25.17 17.72 -18.17
CA LYS A 142 -25.87 16.85 -19.11
C LYS A 142 -25.98 17.44 -20.50
N HIS A 143 -26.18 18.76 -20.58
CA HIS A 143 -26.19 19.46 -21.84
C HIS A 143 -24.81 19.45 -22.53
N LEU A 144 -23.73 19.65 -21.75
CA LEU A 144 -22.35 19.58 -22.26
C LEU A 144 -22.02 18.18 -22.79
N GLU A 145 -22.31 17.14 -22.01
CA GLU A 145 -22.10 15.74 -22.40
C GLU A 145 -22.82 15.41 -23.72
N GLN A 146 -24.06 15.88 -23.88
CA GLN A 146 -24.87 15.65 -25.07
C GLN A 146 -24.34 16.45 -26.28
N GLN A 147 -24.11 17.75 -26.14
CA GLN A 147 -23.64 18.60 -27.23
C GLN A 147 -22.24 18.23 -27.71
N ALA A 148 -21.35 17.80 -26.80
CA ALA A 148 -20.04 17.29 -27.16
C ALA A 148 -20.14 16.01 -27.99
N ARG A 149 -21.05 15.09 -27.63
CA ARG A 149 -21.30 13.84 -28.37
C ARG A 149 -21.88 14.08 -29.75
N ASP A 150 -22.81 15.04 -29.86
CA ASP A 150 -23.51 15.36 -31.11
C ASP A 150 -22.70 16.30 -32.03
N SER A 151 -21.61 16.88 -31.52
CA SER A 151 -20.77 17.81 -32.28
C SER A 151 -20.06 17.11 -33.43
N VAL A 152 -20.22 17.67 -34.64
CA VAL A 152 -19.52 17.21 -35.85
C VAL A 152 -18.00 17.31 -35.70
N GLN A 153 -17.50 18.28 -34.92
CA GLN A 153 -16.06 18.48 -34.69
C GLN A 153 -15.52 17.66 -33.52
N GLN A 154 -16.33 16.79 -32.90
CA GLN A 154 -15.94 15.95 -31.77
C GLN A 154 -15.35 16.77 -30.60
N MET A 155 -16.00 17.87 -30.23
CA MET A 155 -15.59 18.70 -29.09
C MET A 155 -15.45 17.83 -27.83
N THR A 156 -14.30 17.87 -27.19
CA THR A 156 -14.04 17.17 -25.93
C THR A 156 -14.31 18.10 -24.74
N TYR A 157 -14.52 17.54 -23.56
CA TYR A 157 -14.77 18.36 -22.36
C TYR A 157 -14.09 17.85 -21.09
N THR A 158 -13.99 18.70 -20.08
CA THR A 158 -13.68 18.30 -18.70
C THR A 158 -14.62 19.02 -17.74
N ILE A 159 -15.28 18.26 -16.87
CA ILE A 159 -16.17 18.81 -15.84
C ILE A 159 -15.42 18.83 -14.51
N LEU A 160 -15.26 20.00 -13.91
CA LEU A 160 -14.68 20.17 -12.57
C LEU A 160 -15.82 20.34 -11.57
N ARG A 161 -15.87 19.48 -10.56
CA ARG A 161 -16.87 19.46 -9.49
C ARG A 161 -16.20 19.80 -8.16
N PRO A 162 -15.88 21.08 -7.91
CA PRO A 162 -15.27 21.45 -6.66
C PRO A 162 -16.28 21.38 -5.49
N VAL A 163 -15.76 21.07 -4.31
CA VAL A 163 -16.49 21.14 -3.03
C VAL A 163 -16.46 22.57 -2.48
N THR A 164 -16.75 22.75 -1.18
CA THR A 164 -16.77 24.07 -0.53
C THR A 164 -15.42 24.77 -0.61
N PHE A 165 -15.39 26.09 -0.81
CA PHE A 165 -14.12 26.81 -0.98
C PHE A 165 -13.53 27.29 0.34
N PHE A 166 -12.21 27.19 0.52
CA PHE A 166 -11.52 27.82 1.66
C PHE A 166 -11.71 29.33 1.67
N GLU A 167 -11.82 29.96 0.50
CA GLU A 167 -12.00 31.40 0.35
C GLU A 167 -13.40 31.91 0.75
N ASN A 168 -14.27 31.03 1.26
CA ASN A 168 -15.51 31.40 1.95
C ASN A 168 -15.26 31.75 3.44
N ILE A 169 -14.09 31.43 3.99
CA ILE A 169 -13.69 31.79 5.35
C ILE A 169 -13.17 33.23 5.35
N THR A 170 -14.10 34.18 5.40
CA THR A 170 -13.82 35.62 5.39
C THR A 170 -14.33 36.30 6.67
N THR A 171 -13.82 37.50 6.96
CA THR A 171 -14.14 38.24 8.20
C THR A 171 -15.41 39.10 8.09
N ASP A 172 -16.02 39.17 6.91
CA ASP A 172 -17.30 39.84 6.67
C ASP A 172 -18.48 38.98 7.17
N ILE A 173 -19.69 39.52 7.02
CA ILE A 173 -20.90 38.85 7.54
C ILE A 173 -21.15 37.48 6.90
N HIS A 174 -20.79 37.30 5.62
CA HIS A 174 -20.99 36.04 4.92
C HIS A 174 -20.03 34.96 5.43
N GLY A 175 -18.73 35.28 5.57
CA GLY A 175 -17.75 34.35 6.10
C GLY A 175 -17.98 33.99 7.57
N LYS A 176 -18.37 34.97 8.39
CA LYS A 176 -18.80 34.74 9.79
C LYS A 176 -20.03 33.83 9.88
N GLY A 177 -20.98 34.01 8.98
CA GLY A 177 -22.17 33.15 8.86
C GLY A 177 -21.80 31.73 8.46
N PHE A 178 -20.90 31.58 7.48
CA PHE A 178 -20.38 30.28 7.05
C PHE A 178 -19.66 29.53 8.18
N ALA A 179 -18.74 30.19 8.88
CA ALA A 179 -18.01 29.61 10.01
C ALA A 179 -18.97 29.17 11.13
N ARG A 180 -19.99 29.98 11.44
CA ARG A 180 -21.02 29.63 12.43
C ARG A 180 -21.86 28.42 12.01
N MET A 181 -22.22 28.33 10.73
CA MET A 181 -22.95 27.19 10.20
C MET A 181 -22.11 25.90 10.23
N TRP A 182 -20.81 26.00 9.92
CA TRP A 182 -19.89 24.87 10.00
C TRP A 182 -19.71 24.38 11.44
N GLU A 183 -19.62 25.29 12.42
CA GLU A 183 -19.57 24.94 13.84
C GLU A 183 -20.83 24.18 14.29
N GLN A 184 -22.01 24.58 13.80
CA GLN A 184 -23.28 23.90 14.09
C GLN A 184 -23.36 22.47 13.53
N MET A 185 -22.45 22.08 12.62
CA MET A 185 -22.36 20.69 12.15
C MET A 185 -21.71 19.76 13.19
N GLY A 186 -21.16 20.30 14.28
CA GLY A 186 -20.59 19.53 15.38
C GLY A 186 -19.32 18.79 14.96
N SER A 187 -19.32 17.46 15.11
CA SER A 187 -18.19 16.59 14.76
C SER A 187 -18.16 16.18 13.28
N LYS A 188 -19.09 16.66 12.46
CA LYS A 188 -19.12 16.33 11.02
C LYS A 188 -18.03 17.09 10.29
N LYS A 189 -17.30 16.37 9.43
CA LYS A 189 -16.28 16.97 8.56
C LYS A 189 -16.91 17.56 7.31
N LEU A 190 -16.31 18.65 6.84
CA LEU A 190 -16.68 19.36 5.61
C LEU A 190 -15.49 19.29 4.65
N GLN A 191 -15.76 18.84 3.42
CA GLN A 191 -14.79 18.82 2.35
C GLN A 191 -14.59 20.23 1.79
N MET A 192 -13.33 20.64 1.68
CA MET A 192 -12.93 21.95 1.24
C MET A 192 -11.87 21.90 0.15
N VAL A 193 -11.82 22.91 -0.71
CA VAL A 193 -10.83 23.05 -1.79
C VAL A 193 -10.46 24.52 -2.00
N SER A 194 -9.22 24.80 -2.39
CA SER A 194 -8.76 26.16 -2.72
C SER A 194 -9.15 26.52 -4.15
N THR A 195 -9.55 27.77 -4.40
CA THR A 195 -9.79 28.25 -5.77
C THR A 195 -8.52 28.25 -6.63
N LYS A 196 -7.33 28.28 -6.01
CA LYS A 196 -6.06 28.09 -6.71
C LYS A 196 -5.92 26.68 -7.29
N ASP A 197 -6.34 25.66 -6.54
CA ASP A 197 -6.26 24.27 -6.98
C ASP A 197 -7.29 23.99 -8.09
N ILE A 198 -8.49 24.59 -7.98
CA ILE A 198 -9.49 24.55 -9.07
C ILE A 198 -8.90 25.16 -10.35
N GLY A 199 -8.25 26.32 -10.21
CA GLY A 199 -7.57 26.99 -11.32
C GLY A 199 -6.46 26.14 -11.94
N TRP A 200 -5.69 25.44 -11.10
CA TRP A 200 -4.64 24.52 -11.54
C TRP A 200 -5.22 23.37 -12.38
N PHE A 201 -6.25 22.66 -11.89
CA PHE A 201 -6.86 21.56 -12.65
C PHE A 201 -7.47 22.05 -13.97
N ALA A 202 -8.14 23.19 -13.97
CA ALA A 202 -8.69 23.80 -15.19
C ALA A 202 -7.59 24.14 -16.21
N ALA A 203 -6.48 24.72 -15.76
CA ALA A 203 -5.34 25.02 -16.61
C ALA A 203 -4.72 23.74 -17.18
N GLN A 204 -4.53 22.70 -16.36
CA GLN A 204 -4.02 21.40 -16.84
C GLN A 204 -4.94 20.76 -17.88
N SER A 205 -6.27 20.84 -17.70
CA SER A 205 -7.22 20.34 -18.70
C SER A 205 -7.11 21.08 -20.04
N LEU A 206 -6.86 22.39 -20.02
CA LEU A 206 -6.64 23.17 -21.24
C LEU A 206 -5.25 22.94 -21.86
N ILE A 207 -4.20 22.71 -21.07
CA ILE A 207 -2.85 22.49 -21.60
C ILE A 207 -2.71 21.05 -22.15
N TRP A 208 -3.30 20.08 -21.45
CA TRP A 208 -3.17 18.64 -21.71
C TRP A 208 -4.54 17.96 -21.90
N PRO A 209 -5.33 18.38 -22.90
CA PRO A 209 -6.72 17.92 -23.06
C PRO A 209 -6.84 16.40 -23.22
N GLU A 210 -5.85 15.73 -23.82
CA GLU A 210 -5.86 14.28 -23.99
C GLU A 210 -5.90 13.49 -22.67
N MET A 211 -5.33 14.04 -21.60
CA MET A 211 -5.37 13.41 -20.27
C MET A 211 -6.72 13.58 -19.56
N TYR A 212 -7.51 14.59 -19.95
CA TYR A 212 -8.71 15.01 -19.24
C TYR A 212 -10.00 14.97 -20.08
N LYS A 213 -9.90 14.54 -21.35
CA LYS A 213 -11.03 14.51 -22.28
C LYS A 213 -12.15 13.60 -21.77
N ASN A 214 -13.35 14.15 -21.82
CA ASN A 214 -14.62 13.54 -21.45
C ASN A 214 -14.66 13.01 -20.01
N MET A 215 -13.92 13.65 -19.10
CA MET A 215 -13.87 13.30 -17.68
C MET A 215 -14.64 14.29 -16.80
N ALA A 216 -15.12 13.80 -15.66
CA ALA A 216 -15.65 14.63 -14.58
C ALA A 216 -14.87 14.39 -13.29
N LEU A 217 -14.28 15.45 -12.72
CA LEU A 217 -13.38 15.38 -11.57
C LEU A 217 -14.03 16.03 -10.34
N THR A 218 -14.19 15.28 -9.25
CA THR A 218 -14.52 15.87 -7.94
C THR A 218 -13.25 16.42 -7.31
N LEU A 219 -13.22 17.72 -6.99
CA LEU A 219 -12.03 18.40 -6.47
C LEU A 219 -12.17 18.63 -4.96
N VAL A 220 -11.34 17.96 -4.17
CA VAL A 220 -11.26 18.07 -2.71
C VAL A 220 -9.80 18.28 -2.32
N GLY A 221 -9.52 19.33 -1.54
CA GLY A 221 -8.19 19.61 -0.98
C GLY A 221 -8.03 19.06 0.43
N ASP A 222 -9.04 19.22 1.29
CA ASP A 222 -9.02 18.74 2.68
C ASP A 222 -10.44 18.38 3.18
N GLU A 223 -10.52 17.68 4.31
CA GLU A 223 -11.76 17.30 4.98
C GLU A 223 -11.64 17.51 6.50
N LEU A 224 -12.23 18.61 6.97
CA LEU A 224 -12.02 19.12 8.34
C LEU A 224 -13.34 19.32 9.08
N THR A 225 -13.35 19.08 10.38
CA THR A 225 -14.35 19.67 11.29
C THR A 225 -14.08 21.17 11.45
N GLN A 226 -15.10 21.94 11.85
CA GLN A 226 -14.89 23.36 12.11
C GLN A 226 -13.84 23.60 13.21
N ARG A 227 -13.76 22.72 14.21
CA ARG A 227 -12.77 22.82 15.30
C ARG A 227 -11.35 22.58 14.83
N GLU A 228 -11.14 21.57 13.99
CA GLU A 228 -9.83 21.31 13.35
C GLU A 228 -9.42 22.51 12.49
N ALA A 229 -10.36 23.05 11.71
CA ALA A 229 -10.10 24.22 10.87
C ALA A 229 -9.81 25.48 11.69
N ASP A 230 -10.53 25.73 12.79
CA ASP A 230 -10.31 26.88 13.69
C ASP A 230 -8.94 26.82 14.36
N ALA A 231 -8.47 25.61 14.72
CA ALA A 231 -7.13 25.41 15.27
C ALA A 231 -6.04 25.78 14.26
N ILE A 232 -6.16 25.30 13.01
CA ILE A 232 -5.23 25.65 11.93
C ILE A 232 -5.29 27.15 11.62
N TYR A 233 -6.49 27.72 11.57
CA TYR A 233 -6.68 29.15 11.32
C TYR A 233 -6.03 30.00 12.41
N TYR A 234 -6.15 29.60 13.68
CA TYR A 234 -5.48 30.24 14.81
C TYR A 234 -3.96 30.13 14.73
N GLU A 235 -3.42 28.97 14.36
CA GLU A 235 -1.98 28.77 14.21
C GLU A 235 -1.37 29.68 13.14
N VAL A 236 -2.06 29.82 11.99
CA VAL A 236 -1.55 30.57 10.84
C VAL A 236 -1.83 32.07 10.94
N ILE A 237 -3.02 32.46 11.40
CA ILE A 237 -3.49 33.85 11.40
C ILE A 237 -3.33 34.53 12.77
N GLY A 238 -3.11 33.74 13.83
CA GLY A 238 -2.99 34.23 15.22
C GLY A 238 -4.32 34.63 15.85
N GLN A 239 -5.45 34.39 15.19
CA GLN A 239 -6.79 34.72 15.65
C GLN A 239 -7.75 33.58 15.31
N LYS A 240 -8.77 33.35 16.13
CA LYS A 240 -9.81 32.36 15.84
C LYS A 240 -10.74 32.82 14.72
N MET A 241 -11.36 31.88 14.02
CA MET A 241 -12.39 32.17 13.04
C MET A 241 -13.52 32.98 13.67
N ALA A 242 -13.82 34.13 13.10
CA ALA A 242 -14.90 34.96 13.58
C ALA A 242 -16.25 34.27 13.33
N LEU A 243 -17.04 34.07 14.38
CA LEU A 243 -18.37 33.46 14.31
C LEU A 243 -19.45 34.52 14.36
N ALA A 244 -20.49 34.39 13.53
CA ALA A 244 -21.68 35.24 13.65
C ALA A 244 -22.42 34.97 14.98
N PRO A 245 -23.00 35.99 15.66
CA PRO A 245 -23.79 35.79 16.88
C PRO A 245 -24.98 34.84 16.66
N CYS A 246 -25.27 33.98 17.66
CA CYS A 246 -26.33 32.96 17.62
C CYS A 246 -27.69 33.44 17.07
N PRO A 247 -28.23 34.60 17.47
CA PRO A 247 -29.51 35.11 16.94
C PRO A 247 -29.44 35.51 15.46
N VAL A 248 -28.26 35.92 14.99
CA VAL A 248 -28.01 36.32 13.59
C VAL A 248 -27.94 35.09 12.69
N ALA A 249 -27.46 33.93 13.17
CA ALA A 249 -27.47 32.69 12.38
C ALA A 249 -28.90 32.21 12.05
N SER A 250 -29.86 32.38 12.97
CA SER A 250 -31.28 32.09 12.74
C SER A 250 -31.93 33.08 11.77
N ALA A 251 -31.55 34.37 11.84
CA ALA A 251 -31.98 35.40 10.89
C ALA A 251 -31.34 35.22 9.51
N VAL A 252 -30.07 34.82 9.42
CA VAL A 252 -29.36 34.47 8.17
C VAL A 252 -29.97 33.22 7.54
N LYS A 253 -30.44 32.24 8.34
CA LYS A 253 -31.26 31.10 7.87
C LYS A 253 -32.61 31.53 7.27
N PHE A 254 -33.17 32.64 7.74
CA PHE A 254 -34.44 33.20 7.27
C PHE A 254 -34.26 34.13 6.06
N VAL A 255 -33.15 34.87 6.00
CA VAL A 255 -32.79 35.85 4.95
C VAL A 255 -32.12 35.18 3.74
N LEU A 256 -31.42 34.05 3.91
CA LEU A 256 -30.84 33.22 2.82
C LEU A 256 -31.75 32.05 2.41
N LYS A 257 -33.07 32.17 2.59
CA LYS A 257 -34.05 31.25 1.99
C LYS A 257 -33.90 31.30 0.46
N GLY A 258 -33.44 30.21 -0.15
CA GLY A 258 -33.36 30.04 -1.60
C GLY A 258 -32.02 29.55 -2.18
N SER A 259 -30.92 29.46 -1.39
CA SER A 259 -29.66 28.90 -1.93
C SER A 259 -28.82 28.13 -0.90
N VAL A 260 -28.30 28.79 0.13
CA VAL A 260 -27.34 28.18 1.08
C VAL A 260 -28.05 27.32 2.14
N GLY A 261 -29.21 27.77 2.63
CA GLY A 261 -29.99 27.01 3.62
C GLY A 261 -30.50 25.67 3.09
N ASP A 262 -30.98 25.65 1.85
CA ASP A 262 -31.48 24.45 1.18
C ASP A 262 -30.34 23.50 0.79
N MET A 263 -29.16 24.05 0.43
CA MET A 263 -27.94 23.27 0.19
C MET A 263 -27.51 22.49 1.44
N PHE A 264 -27.53 23.12 2.61
CA PHE A 264 -27.17 22.50 3.88
C PHE A 264 -28.24 21.54 4.38
N LYS A 265 -29.53 21.90 4.25
CA LYS A 265 -30.64 21.01 4.58
C LYS A 265 -30.61 19.75 3.72
N TRP A 266 -30.38 19.90 2.40
CA TRP A 266 -30.18 18.79 1.48
C TRP A 266 -28.97 17.93 1.83
N ARG A 267 -27.83 18.52 2.19
CA ARG A 267 -26.64 17.74 2.60
C ARG A 267 -26.89 17.00 3.91
N LEU A 268 -27.56 17.62 4.88
CA LEU A 268 -27.96 16.97 6.14
C LEU A 268 -28.98 15.86 5.89
N GLU A 269 -29.93 16.06 4.98
CA GLU A 269 -30.93 15.06 4.55
C GLU A 269 -30.29 13.90 3.79
N ALA A 270 -29.33 14.17 2.91
CA ALA A 270 -28.56 13.17 2.18
C ALA A 270 -27.72 12.31 3.13
N MET A 271 -27.06 12.94 4.11
CA MET A 271 -26.33 12.24 5.17
C MET A 271 -27.27 11.48 6.11
N SER A 272 -28.46 12.00 6.41
CA SER A 272 -29.45 11.28 7.22
C SER A 272 -30.05 10.10 6.46
N LYS A 273 -30.21 10.22 5.14
CA LYS A 273 -30.62 9.12 4.26
C LYS A 273 -29.53 8.06 4.15
N GLU A 274 -28.25 8.43 4.06
CA GLU A 274 -27.14 7.47 4.15
C GLU A 274 -27.14 6.74 5.50
N LEU A 275 -27.34 7.46 6.62
CA LEU A 275 -27.48 6.87 7.95
C LEU A 275 -28.73 6.00 8.09
N GLN A 276 -29.83 6.36 7.44
CA GLN A 276 -31.06 5.56 7.39
C GLN A 276 -30.94 4.36 6.46
N GLU A 277 -30.21 4.46 5.35
CA GLU A 277 -29.89 3.33 4.48
C GLU A 277 -28.96 2.36 5.20
N LEU A 278 -27.94 2.86 5.91
CA LEU A 278 -27.11 2.05 6.80
C LEU A 278 -27.95 1.40 7.91
N ARG A 279 -28.85 2.15 8.57
CA ARG A 279 -29.77 1.59 9.58
C ARG A 279 -30.79 0.61 9.01
N ASN A 280 -31.32 0.85 7.82
CA ASN A 280 -32.30 -0.02 7.17
C ASN A 280 -31.63 -1.27 6.58
N GLN A 281 -30.36 -1.17 6.17
CA GLN A 281 -29.51 -2.33 5.89
C GLN A 281 -29.28 -3.11 7.19
N THR A 282 -29.02 -2.43 8.31
CA THR A 282 -28.88 -3.07 9.64
C THR A 282 -30.19 -3.77 10.07
N HIS A 283 -31.35 -3.12 9.94
CA HIS A 283 -32.65 -3.68 10.31
C HIS A 283 -33.17 -4.76 9.33
N ARG A 284 -32.92 -4.64 8.02
CA ARG A 284 -33.18 -5.75 7.07
C ARG A 284 -32.31 -6.96 7.37
N THR A 285 -31.10 -6.74 7.87
CA THR A 285 -30.22 -7.81 8.33
C THR A 285 -30.77 -8.42 9.63
N GLU A 286 -31.29 -7.62 10.57
CA GLU A 286 -31.94 -8.10 11.80
C GLU A 286 -33.24 -8.89 11.55
N ASP A 287 -34.14 -8.43 10.68
CA ASP A 287 -35.38 -9.14 10.35
C ASP A 287 -35.11 -10.44 9.56
N GLN A 288 -34.07 -10.47 8.71
CA GLN A 288 -33.61 -11.70 8.06
C GLN A 288 -32.88 -12.65 9.04
N LEU A 289 -32.31 -12.14 10.13
CA LEU A 289 -31.68 -12.92 11.19
C LEU A 289 -32.72 -13.57 12.13
N VAL A 290 -33.84 -12.91 12.42
CA VAL A 290 -34.93 -13.48 13.25
C VAL A 290 -35.73 -14.56 12.50
N ALA A 291 -35.90 -14.43 11.18
CA ALA A 291 -36.52 -15.47 10.36
C ALA A 291 -35.60 -16.70 10.14
N ARG A 292 -34.28 -16.55 10.30
CA ARG A 292 -33.29 -17.63 10.21
C ARG A 292 -32.89 -18.23 11.56
N SER A 293 -33.27 -17.62 12.70
CA SER A 293 -32.93 -18.11 14.04
C SER A 293 -33.83 -19.23 14.56
N SER A 294 -34.82 -19.68 13.79
CA SER A 294 -35.64 -20.86 14.10
C SER A 294 -35.19 -22.14 13.38
N SER A 295 -34.18 -22.07 12.52
CA SER A 295 -33.57 -23.25 11.91
C SER A 295 -32.05 -23.10 11.78
N ALA A 296 -31.35 -23.90 12.58
CA ALA A 296 -29.91 -24.17 12.54
C ALA A 296 -28.99 -23.13 13.19
N SER A 297 -28.55 -23.50 14.40
CA SER A 297 -27.26 -23.19 14.97
C SER A 297 -26.12 -23.56 14.03
N GLU A 298 -25.24 -22.60 13.69
CA GLU A 298 -23.77 -22.68 13.85
C GLU A 298 -23.08 -21.49 13.14
N SER A 299 -22.20 -20.84 13.93
CA SER A 299 -21.16 -19.84 13.65
C SER A 299 -20.85 -19.37 12.21
N ARG A 300 -20.79 -18.04 12.00
CA ARG A 300 -19.67 -17.35 11.29
C ARG A 300 -19.68 -15.80 11.42
N SER A 301 -18.48 -15.24 11.51
CA SER A 301 -18.10 -13.84 11.79
C SER A 301 -18.14 -12.91 10.56
N PRO A 302 -18.19 -11.57 10.73
CA PRO A 302 -18.36 -10.62 9.64
C PRO A 302 -17.00 -10.07 9.14
N ALA A 303 -16.47 -10.65 8.06
CA ALA A 303 -15.27 -10.15 7.38
C ALA A 303 -15.33 -10.44 5.87
N SER A 304 -16.29 -9.88 5.14
CA SER A 304 -16.39 -10.11 3.69
C SER A 304 -17.22 -9.06 2.95
N GLN A 305 -16.64 -7.88 2.68
CA GLN A 305 -17.21 -6.94 1.72
C GLN A 305 -16.22 -6.51 0.62
N ASP A 306 -15.13 -7.25 0.40
CA ASP A 306 -14.23 -7.02 -0.76
C ASP A 306 -13.49 -8.31 -1.22
N GLU A 307 -14.06 -9.49 -0.96
CA GLU A 307 -13.51 -10.74 -1.52
C GLU A 307 -14.09 -10.92 -2.92
N GLY A 308 -13.35 -10.49 -3.95
CA GLY A 308 -13.51 -11.10 -5.26
C GLY A 308 -13.24 -12.60 -5.14
N VAL A 309 -13.86 -13.40 -6.01
CA VAL A 309 -13.59 -14.84 -6.04
C VAL A 309 -12.28 -15.06 -6.79
N ASP A 310 -11.37 -15.82 -6.19
CA ASP A 310 -10.14 -16.25 -6.86
C ASP A 310 -10.49 -17.08 -8.10
N ASP A 311 -9.83 -16.79 -9.22
CA ASP A 311 -10.01 -17.51 -10.49
C ASP A 311 -8.65 -17.98 -11.03
N PHE A 312 -8.28 -19.20 -10.69
CA PHE A 312 -6.98 -19.75 -11.04
C PHE A 312 -7.02 -20.64 -12.29
N GLU A 313 -8.17 -20.79 -12.93
CA GLU A 313 -8.29 -21.56 -14.16
C GLU A 313 -7.70 -20.75 -15.35
N LEU A 314 -6.88 -21.43 -16.14
CA LEU A 314 -6.30 -20.86 -17.36
C LEU A 314 -6.91 -21.55 -18.57
N THR A 315 -7.60 -20.78 -19.41
CA THR A 315 -8.26 -21.29 -20.61
C THR A 315 -7.24 -21.54 -21.75
N SER A 316 -6.62 -22.72 -21.74
CA SER A 316 -5.97 -23.38 -22.90
C SER A 316 -4.76 -22.74 -23.59
N PHE A 317 -4.18 -21.64 -23.10
CA PHE A 317 -2.90 -21.12 -23.63
C PHE A 317 -1.74 -21.37 -22.66
N THR A 318 -0.60 -21.80 -23.20
CA THR A 318 0.63 -21.99 -22.42
C THR A 318 1.29 -20.63 -22.15
N VAL A 319 1.78 -20.42 -20.93
CA VAL A 319 2.52 -19.21 -20.56
C VAL A 319 4.01 -19.45 -20.73
N SER A 320 4.77 -18.40 -21.07
CA SER A 320 6.22 -18.55 -21.23
C SER A 320 7.03 -17.35 -20.73
N LEU A 321 8.21 -17.63 -20.18
CA LEU A 321 9.18 -16.63 -19.75
C LEU A 321 10.57 -17.02 -20.24
N GLY A 322 11.19 -16.16 -21.06
CA GLY A 322 12.55 -16.38 -21.57
C GLY A 322 12.73 -17.70 -22.33
N GLY A 323 11.69 -18.18 -23.02
CA GLY A 323 11.68 -19.44 -23.77
C GLY A 323 11.29 -20.68 -22.95
N VAL A 324 11.12 -20.56 -21.63
CA VAL A 324 10.60 -21.63 -20.77
C VAL A 324 9.09 -21.60 -20.81
N VAL A 325 8.46 -22.72 -21.20
CA VAL A 325 7.00 -22.86 -21.29
C VAL A 325 6.49 -23.62 -20.06
N ILE A 326 5.40 -23.14 -19.46
CA ILE A 326 4.76 -23.78 -18.30
C ILE A 326 3.34 -24.20 -18.66
N GLU A 327 2.96 -25.40 -18.23
CA GLU A 327 1.61 -25.91 -18.41
C GLU A 327 0.59 -25.16 -17.52
N PRO A 328 -0.65 -24.95 -18.00
CA PRO A 328 -1.71 -24.31 -17.23
C PRO A 328 -1.96 -24.95 -15.86
N SER A 329 -1.90 -26.28 -15.78
CA SER A 329 -2.09 -27.07 -14.54
C SER A 329 -1.10 -26.68 -13.45
N THR A 330 0.19 -26.56 -13.79
CA THR A 330 1.26 -26.15 -12.89
C THR A 330 1.06 -24.72 -12.38
N VAL A 331 0.58 -23.82 -13.24
CA VAL A 331 0.27 -22.44 -12.84
C VAL A 331 -0.91 -22.42 -11.87
N THR A 332 -1.99 -23.14 -12.17
CA THR A 332 -3.15 -23.25 -11.28
C THR A 332 -2.74 -23.80 -9.90
N GLU A 333 -1.93 -24.87 -9.87
CA GLU A 333 -1.39 -25.39 -8.60
C GLU A 333 -0.57 -24.33 -7.86
N ALA A 334 0.31 -23.60 -8.56
CA ALA A 334 1.14 -22.58 -7.95
C ALA A 334 0.31 -21.46 -7.30
N PHE A 335 -0.75 -20.98 -7.99
CA PHE A 335 -1.65 -19.96 -7.45
C PHE A 335 -2.50 -20.47 -6.28
N MET A 336 -2.95 -21.73 -6.31
CA MET A 336 -3.65 -22.35 -5.18
C MET A 336 -2.75 -22.42 -3.94
N VAL A 337 -1.52 -22.91 -4.10
CA VAL A 337 -0.52 -23.00 -3.01
C VAL A 337 -0.18 -21.61 -2.45
N PHE A 338 -0.06 -20.61 -3.32
CA PHE A 338 0.14 -19.22 -2.90
C PHE A 338 -1.04 -18.70 -2.06
N ALA A 339 -2.27 -18.89 -2.53
CA ALA A 339 -3.48 -18.43 -1.85
C ALA A 339 -3.70 -19.11 -0.49
N GLU A 340 -3.34 -20.39 -0.38
CA GLU A 340 -3.51 -21.20 0.83
C GLU A 340 -2.41 -20.92 1.87
N TYR A 341 -1.12 -20.92 1.49
CA TYR A 341 -0.02 -20.89 2.46
C TYR A 341 0.71 -19.55 2.57
N MET A 342 0.79 -18.76 1.48
CA MET A 342 1.62 -17.54 1.45
C MET A 342 0.79 -16.27 1.68
N ARG A 343 -0.34 -16.13 0.99
CA ARG A 343 -1.22 -14.94 1.11
C ARG A 343 -1.66 -14.65 2.55
N PRO A 344 -2.04 -15.63 3.40
CA PRO A 344 -2.41 -15.35 4.78
C PRO A 344 -1.26 -14.79 5.62
N ARG A 345 -0.01 -15.14 5.29
CA ARG A 345 1.20 -14.67 5.99
C ARG A 345 1.64 -13.28 5.54
N LEU A 346 1.41 -12.92 4.27
CA LEU A 346 1.69 -11.58 3.75
C LEU A 346 0.55 -11.14 2.81
N PRO A 347 -0.50 -10.48 3.33
CA PRO A 347 -1.74 -10.17 2.62
C PRO A 347 -1.59 -8.92 1.71
N VAL A 348 -0.50 -8.84 0.96
CA VAL A 348 -0.19 -7.74 0.03
C VAL A 348 -1.12 -7.69 -1.16
N VAL A 349 -1.60 -8.85 -1.61
CA VAL A 349 -2.51 -8.98 -2.75
C VAL A 349 -3.85 -9.57 -2.29
N ALA A 350 -4.93 -9.04 -2.85
CA ALA A 350 -6.30 -9.51 -2.60
C ALA A 350 -6.61 -10.77 -3.43
N SER A 351 -7.89 -10.98 -3.75
CA SER A 351 -8.31 -12.02 -4.70
C SER A 351 -7.70 -11.78 -6.08
N LEU A 352 -7.27 -12.86 -6.75
CA LEU A 352 -6.53 -12.82 -8.01
C LEU A 352 -7.15 -13.73 -9.05
N SER A 353 -7.05 -13.31 -10.33
CA SER A 353 -7.20 -14.20 -11.47
C SER A 353 -5.83 -14.50 -12.06
N ALA A 354 -5.49 -15.78 -12.25
CA ALA A 354 -4.21 -16.18 -12.84
C ALA A 354 -4.04 -15.64 -14.27
N GLN A 355 -5.11 -15.69 -15.06
CA GLN A 355 -5.14 -15.14 -16.42
C GLN A 355 -4.96 -13.62 -16.42
N ALA A 356 -5.76 -12.89 -15.62
CA ALA A 356 -5.66 -11.44 -15.56
C ALA A 356 -4.28 -10.99 -15.05
N ALA A 357 -3.69 -11.72 -14.10
CA ALA A 357 -2.36 -11.45 -13.59
C ALA A 357 -1.29 -11.64 -14.68
N TYR A 358 -1.39 -12.67 -15.53
CA TYR A 358 -0.46 -12.85 -16.64
C TYR A 358 -0.55 -11.72 -17.67
N GLU A 359 -1.76 -11.33 -18.06
CA GLU A 359 -1.99 -10.33 -19.10
C GLU A 359 -1.67 -8.90 -18.66
N THR A 360 -1.99 -8.54 -17.41
CA THR A 360 -1.93 -7.14 -16.92
C THR A 360 -0.84 -6.88 -15.88
N GLN A 361 -0.37 -7.92 -15.19
CA GLN A 361 0.59 -7.82 -14.08
C GLN A 361 1.68 -8.91 -14.16
N PRO A 362 2.38 -9.06 -15.32
CA PRO A 362 3.23 -10.20 -15.59
C PRO A 362 4.34 -10.41 -14.55
N PHE A 363 4.89 -9.34 -13.99
CA PHE A 363 5.91 -9.45 -12.95
C PHE A 363 5.37 -10.08 -11.65
N LEU A 364 4.15 -9.73 -11.24
CA LEU A 364 3.51 -10.33 -10.07
C LEU A 364 3.18 -11.79 -10.32
N PHE A 365 2.61 -12.10 -11.50
CA PHE A 365 2.34 -13.46 -11.94
C PHE A 365 3.58 -14.35 -11.87
N TRP A 366 4.67 -13.94 -12.53
CA TRP A 366 5.91 -14.73 -12.57
C TRP A 366 6.59 -14.81 -11.21
N THR A 367 6.42 -13.80 -10.36
CA THR A 367 6.90 -13.85 -8.97
C THR A 367 6.18 -14.95 -8.19
N ILE A 368 4.85 -15.00 -8.23
CA ILE A 368 4.04 -16.02 -7.54
C ILE A 368 4.44 -17.42 -8.01
N VAL A 369 4.51 -17.64 -9.33
CA VAL A 369 4.90 -18.93 -9.90
C VAL A 369 6.31 -19.32 -9.43
N THR A 370 7.29 -18.43 -9.54
CA THR A 370 8.69 -18.75 -9.23
C THR A 370 8.91 -19.03 -7.74
N ILE A 371 8.33 -18.22 -6.84
CA ILE A 371 8.51 -18.42 -5.40
C ILE A 371 7.84 -19.71 -4.91
N VAL A 372 6.76 -20.15 -5.56
CA VAL A 372 6.09 -21.40 -5.21
C VAL A 372 6.86 -22.59 -5.74
N LEU A 373 7.21 -22.60 -7.04
CA LEU A 373 7.96 -23.70 -7.65
C LEU A 373 9.29 -23.98 -6.94
N CYS A 374 9.99 -22.95 -6.46
CA CYS A 374 11.25 -23.16 -5.76
C CYS A 374 11.11 -23.79 -4.36
N ARG A 375 9.87 -23.98 -3.87
CA ARG A 375 9.54 -24.51 -2.53
C ARG A 375 8.80 -25.83 -2.57
N LEU A 376 8.14 -26.13 -3.67
CA LEU A 376 7.45 -27.40 -3.85
C LEU A 376 8.46 -28.56 -3.93
N PRO A 377 8.27 -29.66 -3.17
CA PRO A 377 9.22 -30.76 -3.07
C PRO A 377 9.29 -31.66 -4.32
N GLU A 378 8.33 -31.59 -5.23
CA GLU A 378 8.19 -32.51 -6.35
C GLU A 378 9.34 -32.32 -7.37
N PRO A 379 9.96 -33.40 -7.89
CA PRO A 379 11.07 -33.30 -8.83
C PRO A 379 10.78 -32.48 -10.09
N GLU A 380 9.54 -32.54 -10.58
CA GLU A 380 9.06 -31.78 -11.75
C GLU A 380 9.12 -30.27 -11.49
N ASN A 381 8.65 -29.83 -10.32
CA ASN A 381 8.68 -28.43 -9.89
C ASN A 381 10.12 -27.93 -9.71
N ILE A 382 11.01 -28.78 -9.18
CA ILE A 382 12.44 -28.47 -9.00
C ILE A 382 13.10 -28.25 -10.37
N ALA A 383 12.90 -29.17 -11.32
CA ALA A 383 13.46 -29.06 -12.67
C ALA A 383 12.93 -27.81 -13.39
N LEU A 384 11.63 -27.53 -13.26
CA LEU A 384 11.02 -26.36 -13.87
C LEU A 384 11.55 -25.05 -13.27
N PHE A 385 11.72 -24.99 -11.95
CA PHE A 385 12.35 -23.84 -11.29
C PHE A 385 13.78 -23.60 -11.77
N GLN A 386 14.59 -24.65 -11.94
CA GLN A 386 15.97 -24.51 -12.44
C GLN A 386 16.01 -23.86 -13.82
N LEU A 387 15.08 -24.19 -14.70
CA LEU A 387 14.94 -23.57 -16.02
C LEU A 387 14.44 -22.11 -15.92
N LEU A 388 13.45 -21.85 -15.06
CA LEU A 388 12.81 -20.54 -14.91
C LEU A 388 13.69 -19.50 -14.20
N ARG A 389 14.64 -19.95 -13.38
CA ARG A 389 15.45 -19.10 -12.50
C ARG A 389 16.14 -17.96 -13.25
N ALA A 390 16.96 -18.26 -14.26
CA ALA A 390 17.74 -17.24 -14.96
C ALA A 390 16.88 -16.24 -15.76
N PRO A 391 15.82 -16.67 -16.48
CA PRO A 391 14.82 -15.74 -17.04
C PRO A 391 14.16 -14.82 -16.00
N TYR A 392 13.76 -15.37 -14.86
CA TYR A 392 13.10 -14.59 -13.82
C TYR A 392 14.05 -13.62 -13.09
N GLU A 393 15.29 -14.04 -12.80
CA GLU A 393 16.30 -13.14 -12.21
C GLU A 393 16.60 -11.93 -13.11
N ARG A 394 16.62 -12.11 -14.44
CA ARG A 394 16.70 -10.99 -15.40
C ARG A 394 15.48 -10.08 -15.34
N LEU A 395 14.28 -10.65 -15.29
CA LEU A 395 13.04 -9.89 -15.16
C LEU A 395 13.01 -9.04 -13.88
N VAL A 396 13.54 -9.55 -12.76
CA VAL A 396 13.69 -8.80 -11.50
C VAL A 396 14.66 -7.63 -11.68
N GLN A 397 15.83 -7.86 -12.28
CA GLN A 397 16.83 -6.82 -12.51
C GLN A 397 16.29 -5.68 -13.38
N GLU A 398 15.62 -6.00 -14.49
CA GLU A 398 14.97 -5.02 -15.37
C GLU A 398 13.89 -4.24 -14.62
N THR A 399 13.04 -4.94 -13.86
CA THR A 399 11.94 -4.35 -13.09
C THR A 399 12.42 -3.38 -12.02
N VAL A 400 13.47 -3.72 -11.26
CA VAL A 400 13.99 -2.88 -10.18
C VAL A 400 14.51 -1.53 -10.71
N THR A 401 14.97 -1.50 -11.95
CA THR A 401 15.45 -0.28 -12.61
C THR A 401 14.36 0.53 -13.33
N ASP A 402 13.16 -0.02 -13.49
CA ASP A 402 12.07 0.57 -14.27
C ASP A 402 11.17 1.47 -13.40
N ALA A 403 11.53 2.74 -13.30
CA ALA A 403 10.82 3.75 -12.51
C ALA A 403 9.89 4.64 -13.36
N PRO A 404 8.66 4.95 -12.90
CA PRO A 404 8.09 4.63 -11.59
C PRO A 404 7.45 3.22 -11.51
N LEU A 405 7.63 2.53 -10.38
CA LEU A 405 7.07 1.20 -10.17
C LEU A 405 5.57 1.27 -9.78
N PRO A 406 4.66 0.61 -10.52
CA PRO A 406 3.26 0.47 -10.14
C PRO A 406 3.07 -0.47 -8.94
N LEU A 407 1.88 -0.41 -8.32
CA LEU A 407 1.59 -1.11 -7.07
C LEU A 407 1.92 -2.62 -7.14
N TYR A 408 1.53 -3.30 -8.22
CA TYR A 408 1.74 -4.74 -8.35
C TYR A 408 3.23 -5.12 -8.39
N LYS A 409 4.11 -4.24 -8.90
CA LYS A 409 5.56 -4.47 -8.86
C LYS A 409 6.11 -4.31 -7.44
N VAL A 410 5.60 -3.36 -6.68
CA VAL A 410 5.92 -3.22 -5.24
C VAL A 410 5.47 -4.45 -4.46
N GLN A 411 4.23 -4.92 -4.67
CA GLN A 411 3.69 -6.12 -4.03
C GLN A 411 4.54 -7.35 -4.37
N ALA A 412 4.92 -7.54 -5.63
CA ALA A 412 5.79 -8.62 -6.08
C ALA A 412 7.19 -8.57 -5.42
N LEU A 413 7.81 -7.39 -5.34
CA LEU A 413 9.09 -7.22 -4.63
C LEU A 413 8.97 -7.58 -3.15
N LEU A 414 7.87 -7.22 -2.47
CA LEU A 414 7.64 -7.60 -1.07
C LEU A 414 7.46 -9.11 -0.90
N LEU A 415 6.74 -9.78 -1.80
CA LEU A 415 6.66 -11.25 -1.83
C LEU A 415 8.06 -11.86 -1.99
N LEU A 416 8.86 -11.35 -2.93
CA LEU A 416 10.23 -11.81 -3.14
C LEU A 416 11.13 -11.56 -1.92
N CYS A 417 10.92 -10.47 -1.18
CA CYS A 417 11.68 -10.18 0.05
C CYS A 417 11.38 -11.19 1.16
N ASN A 418 10.11 -11.55 1.32
CA ASN A 418 9.63 -12.46 2.35
C ASN A 418 9.88 -13.95 2.00
N TRP A 419 9.87 -14.26 0.69
CA TRP A 419 10.11 -15.57 0.10
C TRP A 419 11.18 -15.52 -1.00
N PRO A 420 12.44 -15.19 -0.66
CA PRO A 420 13.49 -15.01 -1.66
C PRO A 420 13.87 -16.34 -2.32
N LEU A 421 14.53 -16.21 -3.46
CA LEU A 421 15.08 -17.34 -4.20
C LEU A 421 16.28 -17.94 -3.46
N PRO A 422 16.55 -19.25 -3.62
CA PRO A 422 17.74 -19.88 -3.06
C PRO A 422 19.03 -19.23 -3.57
N THR A 423 19.90 -18.80 -2.65
CA THR A 423 21.23 -18.28 -2.95
C THR A 423 22.29 -19.19 -2.34
N GLU A 424 23.47 -19.24 -2.96
CA GLU A 424 24.60 -20.02 -2.43
C GLU A 424 25.08 -19.47 -1.08
N LYS A 425 25.13 -18.14 -0.93
CA LYS A 425 25.60 -17.48 0.30
C LYS A 425 24.60 -16.45 0.75
N GLN A 426 24.32 -16.46 2.05
CA GLN A 426 23.31 -15.63 2.66
C GLN A 426 23.59 -14.13 2.52
N TRP A 427 24.85 -13.69 2.56
CA TRP A 427 25.21 -12.28 2.37
C TRP A 427 25.07 -11.78 0.94
N LYS A 428 24.94 -12.68 -0.05
CA LYS A 428 24.68 -12.31 -1.45
C LYS A 428 23.18 -12.11 -1.70
N GLU A 429 22.36 -12.28 -0.68
CA GLU A 429 20.91 -12.32 -0.82
C GLU A 429 20.33 -10.89 -0.92
N PRO A 430 19.63 -10.55 -2.03
CA PRO A 430 19.31 -9.16 -2.38
C PRO A 430 18.03 -8.60 -1.71
N SER A 431 17.32 -9.35 -0.87
CA SER A 431 16.07 -8.92 -0.22
C SER A 431 16.17 -7.55 0.44
N TRP A 432 17.30 -7.20 1.07
CA TRP A 432 17.47 -5.88 1.68
C TRP A 432 17.41 -4.75 0.64
N LEU A 433 18.06 -4.93 -0.51
CA LEU A 433 18.06 -3.96 -1.61
C LEU A 433 16.69 -3.88 -2.27
N HIS A 434 16.07 -5.03 -2.56
CA HIS A 434 14.72 -5.09 -3.12
C HIS A 434 13.69 -4.43 -2.19
N CYS A 435 13.83 -4.64 -0.88
CA CYS A 435 12.96 -4.01 0.12
C CYS A 435 13.13 -2.50 0.11
N GLY A 436 14.37 -1.99 0.04
CA GLY A 436 14.63 -0.56 -0.13
C GLY A 436 13.94 0.04 -1.36
N VAL A 437 14.04 -0.64 -2.51
CA VAL A 437 13.35 -0.22 -3.75
C VAL A 437 11.83 -0.21 -3.55
N ALA A 438 11.27 -1.26 -2.93
CA ALA A 438 9.84 -1.36 -2.65
C ALA A 438 9.35 -0.24 -1.73
N ILE A 439 10.09 0.11 -0.67
CA ILE A 439 9.74 1.20 0.25
C ILE A 439 9.76 2.55 -0.48
N GLN A 440 10.80 2.81 -1.26
CA GLN A 440 10.92 4.08 -1.98
C GLN A 440 9.86 4.21 -3.08
N ALA A 441 9.55 3.13 -3.79
CA ALA A 441 8.42 3.08 -4.72
C ALA A 441 7.07 3.28 -4.01
N ALA A 442 6.85 2.66 -2.85
CA ALA A 442 5.63 2.84 -2.05
C ALA A 442 5.47 4.30 -1.58
N ARG A 443 6.54 4.95 -1.12
CA ARG A 443 6.53 6.39 -0.79
C ARG A 443 6.31 7.27 -2.01
N TYR A 444 6.86 6.89 -3.17
CA TYR A 444 6.59 7.58 -4.43
C TYR A 444 5.09 7.55 -4.78
N LEU A 445 4.45 6.38 -4.61
CA LEU A 445 3.00 6.15 -4.71
C LEU A 445 2.18 6.75 -3.54
N SER A 446 2.86 7.38 -2.56
CA SER A 446 2.28 7.97 -1.36
C SER A 446 1.42 6.99 -0.55
N LEU A 447 1.85 5.72 -0.47
CA LEU A 447 1.16 4.67 0.29
C LEU A 447 1.31 4.85 1.81
N ASP A 448 2.34 5.59 2.23
CA ASP A 448 2.66 5.98 3.61
C ASP A 448 1.69 7.01 4.20
N ARG A 449 0.90 7.69 3.36
CA ARG A 449 0.03 8.79 3.78
C ARG A 449 -1.41 8.32 3.94
N GLN A 450 -2.09 8.84 4.95
CA GLN A 450 -3.53 8.62 5.16
C GLN A 450 -4.41 9.27 4.07
N GLN A 451 -3.84 10.18 3.28
CA GLN A 451 -4.54 10.95 2.24
C GLN A 451 -4.83 10.11 0.97
N THR A 452 -6.02 10.33 0.41
CA THR A 452 -6.56 9.69 -0.80
C THR A 452 -6.22 10.42 -2.10
N ILE A 453 -5.50 11.54 -2.03
CA ILE A 453 -5.14 12.35 -3.20
C ILE A 453 -3.93 11.67 -3.89
N PRO A 454 -4.03 11.25 -5.16
CA PRO A 454 -2.88 10.80 -5.92
C PRO A 454 -1.88 11.96 -6.02
N SER A 455 -0.66 11.75 -5.53
CA SER A 455 0.43 12.71 -5.79
C SER A 455 0.59 12.87 -7.32
N LEU A 456 0.92 14.08 -7.79
CA LEU A 456 1.22 14.34 -9.21
C LEU A 456 2.31 13.41 -9.77
N ARG A 457 3.15 12.88 -8.88
CA ARG A 457 4.16 11.86 -9.18
C ARG A 457 3.58 10.54 -9.70
N VAL A 458 2.31 10.25 -9.41
CA VAL A 458 1.65 8.94 -9.61
C VAL A 458 0.73 8.93 -10.84
N ILE A 459 0.67 10.03 -11.60
CA ILE A 459 -0.17 10.11 -12.81
C ILE A 459 0.25 9.03 -13.81
N GLY A 460 -0.70 8.21 -14.26
CA GLY A 460 -0.47 7.07 -15.15
C GLY A 460 0.06 5.80 -14.46
N VAL A 461 0.35 5.85 -13.16
CA VAL A 461 0.86 4.70 -12.40
C VAL A 461 -0.27 4.08 -11.58
N THR A 462 -0.58 2.82 -11.84
CA THR A 462 -1.67 2.12 -11.15
C THR A 462 -1.37 1.95 -9.67
N SER A 463 -2.15 2.66 -8.82
CA SER A 463 -1.97 2.66 -7.36
C SER A 463 -2.84 1.63 -6.64
N GLY A 464 -3.70 0.89 -7.34
CA GLY A 464 -4.63 -0.11 -6.77
C GLY A 464 -5.70 0.47 -5.84
N SER A 465 -6.50 -0.42 -5.24
CA SER A 465 -7.56 -0.06 -4.29
C SER A 465 -6.99 0.46 -2.96
N ILE A 466 -7.79 1.23 -2.20
CA ILE A 466 -7.38 1.73 -0.88
C ILE A 466 -6.93 0.60 0.06
N ARG A 467 -7.62 -0.55 0.02
CA ARG A 467 -7.25 -1.76 0.76
C ARG A 467 -5.87 -2.25 0.35
N SER A 468 -5.62 -2.40 -0.95
CA SER A 468 -4.33 -2.86 -1.48
C SER A 468 -3.19 -1.90 -1.13
N ARG A 469 -3.44 -0.59 -1.18
CA ARG A 469 -2.49 0.45 -0.76
C ARG A 469 -2.10 0.31 0.70
N ILE A 470 -3.08 0.22 1.58
CA ILE A 470 -2.87 0.07 3.03
C ILE A 470 -2.11 -1.23 3.31
N ASN A 471 -2.58 -2.36 2.77
CA ASN A 471 -1.97 -3.66 3.01
C ASN A 471 -0.52 -3.70 2.49
N THR A 472 -0.24 -3.06 1.35
CA THR A 472 1.11 -2.95 0.80
C THR A 472 2.02 -2.12 1.72
N TRP A 473 1.55 -0.97 2.25
CA TRP A 473 2.36 -0.17 3.18
C TRP A 473 2.62 -0.88 4.50
N LEU A 474 1.60 -1.52 5.09
CA LEU A 474 1.77 -2.34 6.30
C LEU A 474 2.78 -3.48 6.07
N SER A 475 2.81 -4.03 4.86
CA SER A 475 3.76 -5.07 4.46
C SER A 475 5.17 -4.51 4.23
N CYS A 476 5.32 -3.32 3.64
CA CYS A 476 6.61 -2.62 3.59
C CYS A 476 7.19 -2.46 4.99
N PHE A 477 6.38 -2.01 5.96
CA PHE A 477 6.80 -1.86 7.34
C PHE A 477 7.17 -3.20 7.99
N SER A 478 6.31 -4.21 7.90
CA SER A 478 6.54 -5.53 8.52
C SER A 478 7.80 -6.21 7.97
N VAL A 479 7.92 -6.29 6.64
CA VAL A 479 9.05 -6.95 5.97
C VAL A 479 10.36 -6.21 6.22
N SER A 480 10.36 -4.87 6.13
CA SER A 480 11.58 -4.09 6.36
C SER A 480 12.07 -4.14 7.80
N THR A 481 11.16 -4.11 8.77
CA THR A 481 11.51 -4.25 10.19
C THR A 481 12.07 -5.63 10.49
N SER A 482 11.42 -6.69 9.99
CA SER A 482 11.90 -8.07 10.16
C SER A 482 13.27 -8.28 9.50
N LEU A 483 13.48 -7.80 8.27
CA LEU A 483 14.79 -7.88 7.60
C LEU A 483 15.85 -7.08 8.35
N GLY A 484 15.54 -5.87 8.82
CA GLY A 484 16.45 -5.04 9.60
C GLY A 484 16.88 -5.74 10.88
N LEU A 485 15.93 -6.29 11.63
CA LEU A 485 16.20 -7.04 12.86
C LEU A 485 17.17 -8.21 12.63
N HIS A 486 16.93 -9.01 11.59
CA HIS A 486 17.74 -10.20 11.27
C HIS A 486 19.12 -9.87 10.70
N LEU A 487 19.30 -8.68 10.12
CA LEU A 487 20.58 -8.20 9.57
C LEU A 487 21.33 -7.29 10.56
N GLY A 488 20.73 -6.91 11.68
CA GLY A 488 21.29 -5.94 12.61
C GLY A 488 21.29 -4.51 12.07
N LEU A 489 20.38 -4.19 11.15
CA LEU A 489 20.24 -2.88 10.54
C LEU A 489 19.05 -2.12 11.13
N PRO A 490 19.11 -0.78 11.22
CA PRO A 490 17.97 0.02 11.66
C PRO A 490 16.78 -0.15 10.72
N CYS A 491 15.57 -0.01 11.27
CA CYS A 491 14.36 -0.04 10.46
C CYS A 491 14.28 1.20 9.55
N PRO A 492 14.08 1.05 8.22
CA PRO A 492 13.97 2.19 7.32
C PRO A 492 12.72 3.07 7.52
N ILE A 493 11.72 2.55 8.25
CA ILE A 493 10.43 3.19 8.52
C ILE A 493 10.31 3.37 10.04
N GLU A 494 10.87 4.48 10.53
CA GLU A 494 11.04 4.74 11.97
C GLU A 494 10.51 6.10 12.43
N SER A 495 9.92 6.92 11.53
CA SER A 495 9.45 8.25 11.91
C SER A 495 8.13 8.19 12.69
N GLU A 496 7.91 9.16 13.58
CA GLU A 496 6.64 9.30 14.33
C GLU A 496 5.42 9.41 13.40
N LEU A 497 5.58 10.05 12.23
CA LEU A 497 4.55 10.15 11.21
C LEU A 497 4.24 8.77 10.59
N ASP A 498 5.27 7.97 10.31
CA ASP A 498 5.10 6.60 9.79
C ASP A 498 4.34 5.74 10.81
N PHE A 499 4.71 5.80 12.10
CA PHE A 499 4.04 5.06 13.16
C PHE A 499 2.58 5.50 13.34
N ALA A 500 2.30 6.81 13.30
CA ALA A 500 0.95 7.33 13.35
C ALA A 500 0.10 6.84 12.16
N ALA A 501 0.67 6.77 10.96
CA ALA A 501 0.01 6.22 9.78
C ALA A 501 -0.28 4.71 9.93
N ILE A 502 0.70 3.92 10.37
CA ILE A 502 0.54 2.48 10.60
C ILE A 502 -0.57 2.22 11.65
N HIS A 503 -0.57 2.96 12.76
CA HIS A 503 -1.63 2.84 13.77
C HIS A 503 -3.02 3.18 13.21
N ALA A 504 -3.13 4.22 12.37
CA ALA A 504 -4.40 4.57 11.74
C ALA A 504 -4.85 3.52 10.71
N PHE A 505 -3.91 2.90 9.99
CA PHE A 505 -4.19 1.83 9.04
C PHE A 505 -4.65 0.54 9.71
N LEU A 506 -4.02 0.14 10.82
CA LEU A 506 -4.46 -1.01 11.61
C LEU A 506 -5.90 -0.85 12.12
N LYS A 507 -6.32 0.38 12.47
CA LYS A 507 -7.70 0.67 12.87
C LYS A 507 -8.73 0.46 11.76
N ARG A 508 -8.31 0.48 10.49
CA ARG A 508 -9.21 0.25 9.33
C ARG A 508 -9.51 -1.23 9.07
N GLN A 509 -8.81 -2.15 9.74
CA GLN A 509 -9.06 -3.61 9.68
C GLN A 509 -9.08 -4.18 8.25
N THR A 510 -8.19 -3.69 7.38
CA THR A 510 -8.08 -4.13 5.97
C THR A 510 -7.27 -5.42 5.79
N VAL A 511 -6.49 -5.79 6.80
CA VAL A 511 -5.66 -7.01 6.84
C VAL A 511 -6.28 -8.05 7.78
N PRO A 512 -5.97 -9.34 7.60
CA PRO A 512 -6.35 -10.39 8.55
C PRO A 512 -5.86 -10.08 9.97
N PRO A 513 -6.61 -10.49 11.02
CA PRO A 513 -6.25 -10.21 12.42
C PRO A 513 -4.86 -10.71 12.82
N ALA A 514 -4.46 -11.90 12.36
CA ALA A 514 -3.14 -12.47 12.64
C ALA A 514 -2.01 -11.54 12.14
N PHE A 515 -2.09 -11.09 10.89
CA PHE A 515 -1.12 -10.17 10.31
C PHE A 515 -1.15 -8.79 11.00
N ALA A 516 -2.33 -8.30 11.41
CA ALA A 516 -2.44 -7.06 12.17
C ALA A 516 -1.66 -7.12 13.50
N ILE A 517 -1.68 -8.28 14.16
CA ILE A 517 -0.94 -8.52 15.41
C ILE A 517 0.57 -8.62 15.13
N GLU A 518 0.97 -9.31 14.07
CA GLU A 518 2.39 -9.34 13.64
C GLU A 518 2.93 -7.93 13.38
N VAL A 519 2.17 -7.07 12.69
CA VAL A 519 2.55 -5.66 12.47
C VAL A 519 2.71 -4.91 13.80
N ARG A 520 1.86 -5.19 14.80
CA ARG A 520 1.99 -4.59 16.14
C ARG A 520 3.24 -5.06 16.88
N ILE A 521 3.62 -6.32 16.73
CA ILE A 521 4.90 -6.83 17.25
C ILE A 521 6.05 -6.07 16.57
N GLN A 522 6.00 -5.91 15.24
CA GLN A 522 7.01 -5.14 14.50
C GLN A 522 7.07 -3.66 14.91
N LEU A 523 5.96 -3.03 15.31
CA LEU A 523 5.96 -1.68 15.89
C LEU A 523 6.75 -1.62 17.21
N VAL A 524 6.60 -2.63 18.08
CA VAL A 524 7.41 -2.73 19.30
C VAL A 524 8.88 -2.93 18.93
N VAL A 525 9.19 -3.86 18.02
CA VAL A 525 10.56 -4.09 17.55
C VAL A 525 11.20 -2.82 17.00
N ALA A 526 10.52 -2.10 16.10
CA ALA A 526 11.06 -0.88 15.48
C ALA A 526 11.38 0.20 16.53
N LYS A 527 10.48 0.43 17.49
CA LYS A 527 10.69 1.39 18.58
C LYS A 527 11.91 1.03 19.44
N PHE A 528 12.05 -0.24 19.81
CA PHE A 528 13.09 -0.68 20.72
C PHE A 528 14.45 -0.83 20.03
N THR A 529 14.50 -1.26 18.76
CA THR A 529 15.74 -1.29 17.97
C THR A 529 16.31 0.11 17.73
N ALA A 530 15.46 1.11 17.44
CA ALA A 530 15.89 2.51 17.32
C ALA A 530 16.52 3.03 18.62
N LEU A 531 15.90 2.75 19.76
CA LEU A 531 16.44 3.11 21.08
C LEU A 531 17.77 2.42 21.41
N LEU A 532 17.96 1.16 21.00
CA LEU A 532 19.20 0.42 21.22
C LEU A 532 20.37 0.98 20.42
N ASN A 533 20.12 1.58 19.26
CA ASN A 533 21.16 2.16 18.40
C ASN A 533 21.70 3.48 18.97
N HIS A 534 20.91 4.21 19.75
CA HIS A 534 21.39 5.31 20.57
C HIS A 534 22.05 4.73 21.84
N GLU A 535 23.33 5.02 22.09
CA GLU A 535 24.13 4.41 23.17
C GLU A 535 23.38 4.37 24.52
N LEU A 536 22.96 3.16 24.93
CA LEU A 536 22.37 2.93 26.24
C LEU A 536 23.48 2.99 27.29
N ALA A 537 23.33 3.86 28.29
CA ALA A 537 24.23 3.91 29.44
C ALA A 537 24.21 2.57 30.21
N ASP A 538 25.39 2.15 30.68
CA ASP A 538 25.55 0.94 31.50
C ASP A 538 24.56 0.93 32.68
N GLY A 539 23.71 -0.10 32.73
CA GLY A 539 22.67 -0.28 33.77
C GLY A 539 21.23 0.02 33.33
N THR A 540 21.00 0.67 32.18
CA THR A 540 19.65 0.91 31.64
C THR A 540 19.06 -0.27 30.86
N SER A 541 19.90 -1.23 30.45
CA SER A 541 19.51 -2.36 29.60
C SER A 541 18.49 -3.31 30.24
N SER A 542 18.51 -3.47 31.57
CA SER A 542 17.56 -4.34 32.28
C SER A 542 16.15 -3.74 32.35
N SER A 543 16.03 -2.45 32.66
CA SER A 543 14.76 -1.71 32.62
C SER A 543 14.20 -1.65 31.20
N PHE A 544 15.07 -1.46 30.22
CA PHE A 544 14.72 -1.50 28.80
C PHE A 544 14.13 -2.85 28.37
N LEU A 545 14.81 -3.96 28.68
CA LEU A 545 14.32 -5.31 28.35
C LEU A 545 13.01 -5.65 29.07
N ARG A 546 12.84 -5.21 30.33
CA ARG A 546 11.58 -5.40 31.06
C ARG A 546 10.41 -4.66 30.40
N LEU A 547 10.63 -3.43 29.93
CA LEU A 547 9.60 -2.68 29.22
C LEU A 547 9.26 -3.37 27.88
N PHE A 548 10.27 -3.81 27.14
CA PHE A 548 10.11 -4.56 25.90
C PHE A 548 9.28 -5.83 26.10
N ASP A 549 9.65 -6.64 27.10
CA ASP A 549 8.91 -7.85 27.44
C ASP A 549 7.47 -7.54 27.86
N THR A 550 7.25 -6.46 28.62
CA THR A 550 5.90 -6.05 29.04
C THR A 550 5.02 -5.69 27.84
N GLU A 551 5.55 -4.97 26.84
CA GLU A 551 4.79 -4.62 25.64
C GLU A 551 4.47 -5.85 24.79
N LEU A 552 5.42 -6.79 24.62
CA LEU A 552 5.17 -8.02 23.87
C LEU A 552 4.22 -8.97 24.60
N ASP A 553 4.34 -9.11 25.91
CA ASP A 553 3.47 -9.98 26.71
C ASP A 553 2.04 -9.41 26.76
N ALA A 554 1.87 -8.08 26.72
CA ALA A 554 0.57 -7.45 26.56
C ALA A 554 -0.12 -7.87 25.25
N ILE A 555 0.63 -7.94 24.15
CA ILE A 555 0.12 -8.43 22.85
C ILE A 555 -0.20 -9.92 22.92
N LYS A 556 0.66 -10.73 23.56
CA LYS A 556 0.46 -12.18 23.71
C LYS A 556 -0.86 -12.54 24.42
N ASN A 557 -1.28 -11.71 25.37
CA ASN A 557 -2.45 -11.96 26.20
C ASN A 557 -3.79 -11.57 25.53
N GLU A 558 -3.78 -11.07 24.29
CA GLU A 558 -5.00 -10.79 23.54
C GLU A 558 -5.70 -12.08 23.11
N ILE A 559 -7.04 -12.05 23.10
CA ILE A 559 -7.86 -13.24 22.79
C ILE A 559 -7.71 -13.57 21.29
N LEU A 560 -7.07 -14.70 21.02
CA LEU A 560 -6.89 -15.26 19.68
C LEU A 560 -7.84 -16.45 19.44
N PRO A 561 -8.52 -16.51 18.28
CA PRO A 561 -9.58 -17.49 18.03
C PRO A 561 -9.09 -18.92 17.81
N ASP A 562 -7.87 -19.12 17.30
CA ASP A 562 -7.34 -20.44 16.92
C ASP A 562 -5.91 -20.72 17.46
N GLU A 563 -5.63 -21.99 17.76
CA GLU A 563 -4.34 -22.44 18.31
C GLU A 563 -3.17 -22.29 17.34
N GLU A 564 -3.45 -22.35 16.03
CA GLU A 564 -2.44 -22.17 15.00
C GLU A 564 -1.92 -20.72 15.00
N THR A 565 -2.81 -19.73 14.95
CA THR A 565 -2.49 -18.31 15.06
C THR A 565 -1.78 -18.01 16.37
N LYS A 566 -2.21 -18.60 17.49
CA LYS A 566 -1.48 -18.46 18.78
C LYS A 566 -0.03 -18.92 18.66
N SER A 567 0.22 -20.07 18.03
CA SER A 567 1.59 -20.58 17.86
C SER A 567 2.41 -19.72 16.90
N ILE A 568 1.79 -19.11 15.88
CA ILE A 568 2.46 -18.19 14.94
C ILE A 568 2.87 -16.91 15.67
N ILE A 569 1.96 -16.31 16.42
CA ILE A 569 2.21 -15.08 17.20
C ILE A 569 3.22 -15.34 18.32
N GLU A 570 3.13 -16.47 19.03
CA GLU A 570 4.14 -16.87 20.02
C GLU A 570 5.53 -16.93 19.39
N TYR A 571 5.65 -17.52 18.19
CA TYR A 571 6.91 -17.60 17.48
C TYR A 571 7.46 -16.23 17.09
N ALA A 572 6.62 -15.33 16.56
CA ALA A 572 7.01 -13.97 16.20
C ALA A 572 7.48 -13.14 17.41
N ILE A 573 6.84 -13.32 18.58
CA ILE A 573 7.27 -12.69 19.84
C ILE A 573 8.63 -13.23 20.28
N LEU A 574 8.83 -14.54 20.23
CA LEU A 574 10.10 -15.15 20.60
C LEU A 574 11.23 -14.73 19.66
N ASP A 575 10.94 -14.60 18.36
CA ASP A 575 11.87 -14.07 17.36
C ASP A 575 12.34 -12.65 17.69
N ALA A 576 11.40 -11.77 18.03
CA ALA A 576 11.71 -10.42 18.50
C ALA A 576 12.57 -10.45 19.78
N LYS A 577 12.22 -11.31 20.75
CA LYS A 577 12.96 -11.44 22.02
C LYS A 577 14.38 -11.95 21.82
N ILE A 578 14.60 -13.02 21.06
CA ILE A 578 15.95 -13.60 20.92
C ILE A 578 16.93 -12.61 20.28
N HIS A 579 16.48 -11.85 19.27
CA HIS A 579 17.32 -10.86 18.60
C HIS A 579 17.65 -9.66 19.52
N ILE A 580 16.65 -9.09 20.20
CA ILE A 580 16.85 -7.95 21.11
C ILE A 580 17.72 -8.34 22.32
N TYR A 581 17.47 -9.50 22.92
CA TYR A 581 18.32 -10.01 24.01
C TYR A 581 19.75 -10.19 23.54
N THR A 582 19.96 -10.74 22.35
CA THR A 582 21.31 -10.96 21.81
C THR A 582 22.03 -9.64 21.52
N LEU A 583 21.33 -8.62 21.01
CA LEU A 583 21.89 -7.27 20.83
C LEU A 583 22.31 -6.64 22.17
N VAL A 584 21.55 -6.85 23.25
CA VAL A 584 21.94 -6.37 24.58
C VAL A 584 23.13 -7.15 25.16
N ILE A 585 23.15 -8.47 24.98
CA ILE A 585 24.22 -9.36 25.46
C ILE A 585 25.57 -9.01 24.81
N THR A 586 25.56 -8.67 23.52
CA THR A 586 26.77 -8.29 22.77
C THR A 586 27.33 -6.94 23.20
N LYS A 587 26.48 -6.01 23.66
CA LYS A 587 26.91 -4.72 24.24
C LYS A 587 27.32 -4.81 25.71
N SER A 588 26.99 -5.90 26.40
CA SER A 588 27.25 -6.08 27.84
C SER A 588 28.66 -6.61 28.14
N PRO A 589 29.35 -6.15 29.21
CA PRO A 589 30.66 -6.67 29.60
C PRO A 589 30.64 -8.18 29.89
N ALA A 590 31.65 -8.91 29.40
CA ALA A 590 31.71 -10.38 29.47
C ALA A 590 31.55 -10.96 30.89
N ASN A 591 32.08 -10.26 31.91
CA ASN A 591 32.15 -10.70 33.31
C ASN A 591 30.98 -10.21 34.19
N SER A 592 29.94 -9.60 33.62
CA SER A 592 28.80 -9.10 34.39
C SER A 592 27.85 -10.24 34.80
N SER A 593 27.42 -10.27 36.06
CA SER A 593 26.37 -11.18 36.54
C SER A 593 25.04 -10.97 35.79
N SER A 594 24.75 -9.73 35.38
CA SER A 594 23.60 -9.41 34.54
C SER A 594 23.68 -10.10 33.17
N ARG A 595 24.86 -10.19 32.56
CA ARG A 595 25.07 -10.88 31.29
C ARG A 595 24.77 -12.37 31.40
N GLN A 596 25.14 -13.01 32.50
CA GLN A 596 24.86 -14.43 32.75
C GLN A 596 23.36 -14.72 32.90
N ILE A 597 22.61 -13.82 33.55
CA ILE A 597 21.15 -13.92 33.65
C ILE A 597 20.52 -13.79 32.26
N LEU A 598 20.93 -12.79 31.47
CA LEU A 598 20.43 -12.59 30.11
C LEU A 598 20.71 -13.78 29.19
N LEU A 599 21.90 -14.39 29.29
CA LEU A 599 22.24 -15.60 28.55
C LEU A 599 21.29 -16.75 28.86
N ARG A 600 20.97 -16.99 30.14
CA ARG A 600 20.02 -18.04 30.56
C ARG A 600 18.61 -17.78 30.04
N THR A 601 18.12 -16.54 30.13
CA THR A 601 16.80 -16.18 29.57
C THR A 601 16.77 -16.37 28.05
N ALA A 602 17.81 -15.93 27.34
CA ALA A 602 17.92 -16.11 25.89
C ALA A 602 18.02 -17.59 25.49
N ARG A 603 18.65 -18.44 26.31
CA ARG A 603 18.66 -19.90 26.13
C ARG A 603 17.26 -20.46 26.16
N ASP A 604 16.47 -20.13 27.18
CA ASP A 604 15.13 -20.68 27.35
C ASP A 604 14.21 -20.22 26.20
N ILE A 605 14.38 -18.98 25.72
CA ILE A 605 13.73 -18.48 24.49
C ILE A 605 14.16 -19.31 23.28
N ALA A 606 15.47 -19.52 23.07
CA ALA A 606 16.00 -20.28 21.94
C ALA A 606 15.53 -21.75 21.94
N LEU A 607 15.48 -22.39 23.11
CA LEU A 607 14.92 -23.74 23.27
C LEU A 607 13.45 -23.76 22.86
N ARG A 608 12.65 -22.78 23.32
CA ARG A 608 11.23 -22.67 22.96
C ARG A 608 11.01 -22.43 21.45
N ILE A 609 11.86 -21.63 20.81
CA ILE A 609 11.84 -21.43 19.35
C ILE A 609 12.09 -22.75 18.63
N VAL A 610 13.10 -23.52 19.06
CA VAL A 610 13.38 -24.84 18.49
C VAL A 610 12.21 -25.78 18.72
N GLU A 611 11.60 -25.78 19.92
CA GLU A 611 10.44 -26.61 20.21
C GLU A 611 9.27 -26.36 19.26
N ILE A 612 8.87 -25.09 19.09
CA ILE A 612 7.78 -24.69 18.20
C ILE A 612 8.15 -24.94 16.73
N GLY A 613 9.37 -24.61 16.33
CA GLY A 613 9.87 -24.73 14.96
C GLY A 613 10.00 -26.19 14.49
N THR A 614 10.23 -27.12 15.42
CA THR A 614 10.40 -28.55 15.13
C THR A 614 9.19 -29.40 15.51
N ARG A 615 8.17 -28.80 16.14
CA ARG A 615 7.00 -29.49 16.70
C ARG A 615 6.38 -30.48 15.72
N ALA A 616 6.27 -30.09 14.46
CA ALA A 616 5.46 -30.82 13.50
C ALA A 616 6.19 -31.96 12.75
N ILE A 617 7.54 -31.99 12.78
CA ILE A 617 8.29 -33.20 12.41
C ILE A 617 8.12 -34.32 13.42
N ARG A 618 7.90 -33.98 14.70
CA ARG A 618 7.65 -35.00 15.74
C ARG A 618 6.35 -35.76 15.51
N SER A 619 5.38 -35.15 14.82
CA SER A 619 4.05 -35.74 14.63
C SER A 619 3.93 -36.63 13.40
N ASN A 620 4.51 -36.28 12.23
CA ASN A 620 4.49 -37.13 11.04
C ASN A 620 5.50 -36.67 9.95
N PRO A 621 6.69 -37.31 9.84
CA PRO A 621 7.76 -36.85 8.95
C PRO A 621 7.52 -37.09 7.45
N GLU A 622 6.56 -37.93 7.05
CA GLU A 622 6.31 -38.30 5.64
C GLU A 622 5.10 -37.59 5.01
N ASN A 623 4.41 -36.72 5.74
CA ASN A 623 3.21 -36.05 5.23
C ASN A 623 3.56 -34.95 4.21
N THR A 624 3.32 -35.19 2.93
CA THR A 624 3.61 -34.27 1.82
C THR A 624 2.93 -32.91 1.95
N THR A 625 1.66 -32.85 2.36
CA THR A 625 0.92 -31.59 2.54
C THR A 625 1.56 -30.72 3.63
N PHE A 626 2.01 -31.37 4.71
CA PHE A 626 2.73 -30.71 5.78
C PHE A 626 4.11 -30.18 5.32
N ILE A 627 4.87 -30.99 4.57
CA ILE A 627 6.17 -30.57 4.01
C ILE A 627 6.00 -29.36 3.10
N ARG A 628 4.97 -29.37 2.23
CA ARG A 628 4.63 -28.22 1.37
C ARG A 628 4.36 -26.97 2.22
N ARG A 629 3.53 -27.09 3.26
CA ARG A 629 3.19 -26.00 4.17
C ARG A 629 4.41 -25.44 4.92
N GLU A 630 5.32 -26.28 5.42
CA GLU A 630 6.54 -25.83 6.10
C GLU A 630 7.51 -25.14 5.13
N LYS A 631 7.72 -25.69 3.92
CA LYS A 631 8.58 -25.05 2.91
C LYS A 631 8.03 -23.72 2.41
N CYS A 632 6.70 -23.53 2.46
CA CYS A 632 6.03 -22.28 2.14
C CYS A 632 6.07 -21.25 3.27
N GLN A 633 6.64 -21.56 4.44
CA GLN A 633 6.76 -20.58 5.51
C GLN A 633 7.71 -19.44 5.11
N PRO A 634 7.47 -18.21 5.61
CA PRO A 634 8.36 -17.07 5.41
C PRO A 634 9.82 -17.34 5.82
N LYS A 635 10.76 -16.58 5.22
CA LYS A 635 12.20 -16.78 5.48
C LYS A 635 12.62 -16.44 6.90
N ASP A 636 11.99 -15.45 7.53
CA ASP A 636 12.27 -15.04 8.91
C ASP A 636 12.11 -16.20 9.89
N ARG A 637 11.09 -17.05 9.73
CA ARG A 637 10.92 -18.28 10.54
C ARG A 637 12.15 -19.19 10.46
N HIS A 638 12.67 -19.40 9.26
CA HIS A 638 13.85 -20.24 9.06
C HIS A 638 15.12 -19.58 9.61
N ARG A 639 15.26 -18.26 9.44
CA ARG A 639 16.37 -17.48 10.01
C ARG A 639 16.36 -17.52 11.53
N CYS A 640 15.21 -17.31 12.16
CA CYS A 640 15.01 -17.36 13.60
C CYS A 640 15.38 -18.72 14.18
N LEU A 641 14.92 -19.82 13.55
CA LEU A 641 15.26 -21.18 13.98
C LEU A 641 16.78 -21.46 13.88
N GLY A 642 17.37 -21.07 12.75
CA GLY A 642 18.82 -21.17 12.54
C GLY A 642 19.59 -20.36 13.57
N PHE A 643 19.24 -19.09 13.76
CA PHE A 643 19.86 -18.17 14.72
C PHE A 643 19.78 -18.72 16.15
N SER A 644 18.62 -19.22 16.57
CA SER A 644 18.43 -19.82 17.89
C SER A 644 19.30 -21.06 18.11
N THR A 645 19.43 -21.90 17.08
CA THR A 645 20.28 -23.10 17.12
C THR A 645 21.77 -22.73 17.20
N ILE A 646 22.19 -21.70 16.46
CA ILE A 646 23.56 -21.15 16.55
C ILE A 646 23.83 -20.57 17.94
N PHE A 647 22.88 -19.80 18.47
CA PHE A 647 23.00 -19.19 19.79
C PHE A 647 23.25 -20.25 20.87
N LEU A 648 22.45 -21.32 20.85
CA LEU A 648 22.59 -22.48 21.72
C LEU A 648 23.95 -23.19 21.58
N LEU A 649 24.38 -23.44 20.35
CA LEU A 649 25.69 -24.05 20.07
C LEU A 649 26.84 -23.21 20.60
N LYS A 650 26.79 -21.90 20.37
CA LYS A 650 27.87 -20.98 20.71
C LYS A 650 28.03 -20.78 22.21
N PHE A 651 26.92 -20.55 22.91
CA PHE A 651 26.97 -20.12 24.31
C PHE A 651 26.85 -21.26 25.32
N PHE A 652 26.30 -22.42 24.95
CA PHE A 652 25.97 -23.49 25.91
C PHE A 652 26.59 -24.85 25.60
N ILE A 653 26.80 -25.22 24.34
CA ILE A 653 27.52 -26.47 24.03
C ILE A 653 29.03 -26.32 24.22
N ARG A 654 29.60 -25.15 23.88
CA ARG A 654 31.06 -24.91 23.91
C ARG A 654 31.60 -24.38 25.25
N GLN A 655 30.76 -23.99 26.21
CA GLN A 655 31.21 -23.50 27.52
C GLN A 655 31.30 -24.64 28.54
N SER A 656 32.46 -24.80 29.18
CA SER A 656 32.74 -25.90 30.12
C SER A 656 32.10 -25.72 31.50
N SER A 657 31.45 -24.58 31.78
CA SER A 657 30.91 -24.21 33.09
C SER A 657 29.49 -24.71 33.37
N ASP A 658 28.77 -25.21 32.36
CA ASP A 658 27.36 -25.61 32.50
C ASP A 658 27.19 -27.06 32.97
N SER A 659 26.07 -27.31 33.66
CA SER A 659 25.75 -28.65 34.17
C SER A 659 25.60 -29.68 33.04
N PRO A 660 25.90 -30.97 33.28
CA PRO A 660 25.73 -32.02 32.26
C PRO A 660 24.29 -32.14 31.73
N GLU A 661 23.29 -31.92 32.60
CA GLU A 661 21.87 -31.97 32.25
C GLU A 661 21.46 -30.85 31.29
N GLU A 662 21.91 -29.61 31.57
CA GLU A 662 21.66 -28.46 30.70
C GLU A 662 22.29 -28.67 29.31
N ARG A 663 23.53 -29.20 29.26
CA ARG A 663 24.19 -29.53 27.99
C ARG A 663 23.42 -30.59 27.19
N GLN A 664 22.87 -31.60 27.87
CA GLN A 664 22.08 -32.63 27.20
C GLN A 664 20.78 -32.08 26.60
N ILE A 665 20.08 -31.21 27.34
CA ILE A 665 18.86 -30.55 26.83
C ILE A 665 19.18 -29.74 25.57
N VAL A 666 20.25 -28.96 25.59
CA VAL A 666 20.68 -28.15 24.44
C VAL A 666 21.06 -29.05 23.25
N ALA A 667 21.84 -30.11 23.49
CA ALA A 667 22.23 -31.06 22.45
C ALA A 667 21.02 -31.73 21.79
N ASN A 668 20.02 -32.13 22.58
CA ASN A 668 18.77 -32.69 22.06
C ASN A 668 18.07 -31.71 21.13
N HIS A 669 17.91 -30.45 21.52
CA HIS A 669 17.25 -29.43 20.70
C HIS A 669 18.02 -29.15 19.40
N VAL A 670 19.35 -29.08 19.44
CA VAL A 670 20.17 -28.94 18.23
C VAL A 670 19.94 -30.12 17.27
N ALA A 671 19.90 -31.36 17.78
CA ALA A 671 19.65 -32.55 16.97
C ALA A 671 18.26 -32.52 16.30
N MET A 672 17.26 -31.92 16.96
CA MET A 672 15.93 -31.73 16.37
C MET A 672 15.97 -30.81 15.14
N THR A 673 16.67 -29.68 15.24
CA THR A 673 16.84 -28.76 14.09
C THR A 673 17.60 -29.43 12.95
N GLN A 674 18.64 -30.22 13.26
CA GLN A 674 19.38 -30.99 12.24
C GLN A 674 18.48 -32.00 11.51
N THR A 675 17.61 -32.68 12.25
CA THR A 675 16.64 -33.64 11.68
C THR A 675 15.69 -32.94 10.69
N LEU A 676 15.19 -31.75 11.03
CA LEU A 676 14.39 -30.91 10.13
C LEU A 676 15.13 -30.51 8.86
N CYS A 677 16.40 -30.10 8.99
CA CYS A 677 17.23 -29.74 7.85
C CYS A 677 17.47 -30.95 6.93
N ARG A 678 17.75 -32.14 7.49
CA ARG A 678 17.96 -33.38 6.73
C ARG A 678 16.70 -33.83 6.00
N ALA A 679 15.53 -33.81 6.65
CA ALA A 679 14.24 -34.12 6.02
C ALA A 679 13.93 -33.18 4.85
N SER A 680 14.25 -31.89 5.01
CA SER A 680 14.08 -30.89 3.95
C SER A 680 15.07 -31.04 2.80
N GLY A 681 16.28 -31.52 3.08
CA GLY A 681 17.38 -31.72 2.13
C GLY A 681 17.29 -33.00 1.30
N LYS A 682 16.82 -34.13 1.87
CA LYS A 682 16.67 -35.43 1.15
C LYS A 682 15.76 -35.37 -0.08
N ILE A 683 14.91 -34.35 -0.18
CA ILE A 683 13.96 -34.17 -1.29
C ILE A 683 14.55 -33.27 -2.40
N ARG A 684 15.63 -32.53 -2.14
CA ARG A 684 16.45 -31.94 -3.21
C ARG A 684 17.29 -33.08 -3.78
N GLY A 685 16.85 -33.68 -4.88
CA GLY A 685 17.66 -34.64 -5.64
C GLY A 685 19.08 -34.11 -5.84
N LYS A 686 20.07 -35.01 -5.85
CA LYS A 686 21.46 -34.66 -6.14
C LYS A 686 21.51 -33.74 -7.37
N PRO A 687 22.32 -32.66 -7.35
CA PRO A 687 22.57 -31.91 -8.57
C PRO A 687 23.07 -32.92 -9.63
N VAL A 688 22.38 -32.97 -10.77
CA VAL A 688 22.88 -33.69 -11.93
C VAL A 688 24.10 -32.89 -12.37
N GLU A 689 25.29 -33.40 -12.03
CA GLU A 689 26.52 -32.99 -12.68
C GLU A 689 26.31 -33.22 -14.17
N VAL A 690 26.25 -32.13 -14.94
CA VAL A 690 26.38 -32.20 -16.38
C VAL A 690 27.83 -32.61 -16.61
N GLU A 691 28.06 -33.92 -16.76
CA GLU A 691 29.34 -34.46 -17.21
C GLU A 691 29.64 -33.86 -18.59
N GLU A 692 30.53 -32.87 -18.61
CA GLU A 692 31.33 -32.61 -19.81
C GLU A 692 32.14 -33.87 -20.10
N GLY A 693 31.89 -34.45 -21.28
CA GLY A 693 32.35 -35.78 -21.61
C GLY A 693 33.87 -35.96 -21.51
N SER A 694 34.27 -37.03 -20.82
CA SER A 694 35.48 -37.78 -21.16
C SER A 694 35.28 -39.23 -20.73
N GLY A 695 35.37 -40.15 -21.69
CA GLY A 695 34.99 -41.55 -21.52
C GLY A 695 35.91 -42.37 -20.63
N GLY A 696 35.37 -43.47 -20.12
CA GLY A 696 36.14 -44.53 -19.48
C GLY A 696 35.21 -45.61 -18.89
N MET A 697 35.25 -46.81 -19.46
CA MET A 697 34.58 -48.01 -18.96
C MET A 697 35.06 -48.40 -17.55
N ALA A 698 34.14 -48.88 -16.71
CA ALA A 698 34.18 -50.21 -16.07
C ALA A 698 33.10 -50.29 -14.98
N GLY A 699 32.30 -51.36 -15.00
CA GLY A 699 31.26 -51.61 -14.01
C GLY A 699 31.77 -52.39 -12.79
N GLU A 700 30.95 -52.45 -11.75
CA GLU A 700 30.79 -53.64 -10.89
C GLU A 700 29.62 -53.48 -9.91
N THR A 701 28.66 -54.40 -10.07
CA THR A 701 27.79 -55.10 -9.10
C THR A 701 27.58 -54.56 -7.68
N THR A 702 26.31 -54.24 -7.40
CA THR A 702 25.69 -54.18 -6.07
C THR A 702 25.51 -55.58 -5.47
N THR A 703 25.87 -55.75 -4.19
CA THR A 703 25.41 -56.86 -3.36
C THR A 703 24.78 -56.31 -2.08
N GLU A 704 23.47 -56.47 -1.96
CA GLU A 704 22.71 -56.28 -0.72
C GLU A 704 23.08 -57.39 0.28
N LYS A 705 23.36 -57.01 1.52
CA LYS A 705 23.29 -57.89 2.69
C LYS A 705 22.46 -57.18 3.76
N GLU A 706 21.24 -57.64 3.95
CA GLU A 706 20.45 -57.46 5.17
C GLU A 706 21.19 -58.05 6.36
N HIS A 707 21.37 -57.33 7.46
CA HIS A 707 21.52 -57.87 8.82
C HIS A 707 21.09 -56.83 9.87
N GLY A 708 20.09 -57.20 10.68
CA GLY A 708 20.08 -56.98 12.14
C GLY A 708 19.65 -55.63 12.71
N HIS A 709 18.51 -55.62 13.40
CA HIS A 709 18.17 -54.60 14.41
C HIS A 709 19.24 -54.54 15.51
N GLY A 710 20.00 -53.44 15.54
CA GLY A 710 20.93 -53.10 16.61
C GLY A 710 21.83 -51.94 16.20
N ASP A 711 21.80 -50.85 16.98
CA ASP A 711 22.61 -49.63 16.88
C ASP A 711 22.33 -48.67 15.70
N MET A 712 21.40 -47.75 15.95
CA MET A 712 21.01 -46.63 15.09
C MET A 712 22.02 -45.46 15.17
N MET A 713 23.33 -45.75 15.19
CA MET A 713 24.39 -44.72 15.37
C MET A 713 25.56 -44.76 14.36
N SER A 714 25.56 -45.62 13.34
CA SER A 714 26.76 -45.82 12.51
C SER A 714 26.63 -45.60 10.99
N GLN A 715 25.55 -45.00 10.48
CA GLN A 715 25.46 -44.67 9.05
C GLN A 715 24.94 -43.25 8.81
N VAL A 716 25.87 -42.30 8.76
CA VAL A 716 25.60 -40.91 8.38
C VAL A 716 26.76 -40.43 7.50
N ASP A 717 26.67 -40.68 6.20
CA ASP A 717 27.48 -39.94 5.23
C ASP A 717 26.85 -38.57 5.00
N GLY A 718 27.61 -37.54 5.37
CA GLY A 718 27.17 -36.16 5.48
C GLY A 718 27.28 -35.37 4.17
N ASN A 719 26.26 -34.54 3.92
CA ASN A 719 26.51 -33.21 3.38
C ASN A 719 25.39 -32.22 3.76
N PRO A 720 25.59 -31.31 4.73
CA PRO A 720 24.64 -30.25 5.06
C PRO A 720 25.12 -28.88 4.52
N GLU A 721 25.10 -28.68 3.20
CA GLU A 721 25.47 -27.40 2.56
C GLU A 721 24.67 -26.19 3.07
N PHE A 722 23.41 -26.39 3.46
CA PHE A 722 22.57 -25.33 4.02
C PHE A 722 23.16 -24.72 5.29
N LEU A 723 23.65 -25.58 6.21
CA LEU A 723 24.30 -25.13 7.43
C LEU A 723 25.59 -24.39 7.08
N LYS A 724 26.47 -25.01 6.25
CA LYS A 724 27.75 -24.41 5.79
C LYS A 724 27.59 -23.00 5.22
N ASN A 725 26.51 -22.75 4.48
CA ASN A 725 26.23 -21.46 3.87
C ASN A 725 25.57 -20.45 4.84
N PHE A 726 24.75 -20.91 5.78
CA PHE A 726 24.19 -20.09 6.86
C PHE A 726 25.27 -19.59 7.85
N TRP A 727 26.31 -20.40 8.11
CA TRP A 727 27.45 -20.08 9.00
C TRP A 727 28.33 -18.91 8.51
N SER A 728 28.13 -18.44 7.29
CA SER A 728 28.97 -17.42 6.68
C SER A 728 28.43 -15.99 6.87
N ASP A 729 27.20 -15.79 7.32
CA ASP A 729 26.55 -14.46 7.41
C ASP A 729 27.33 -13.40 8.26
N PRO A 730 27.49 -12.13 7.79
CA PRO A 730 28.12 -11.05 8.55
C PRO A 730 27.42 -10.73 9.89
N TYR A 731 26.12 -10.98 10.03
CA TYR A 731 25.42 -10.87 11.31
C TYR A 731 25.84 -11.96 12.30
N THR A 732 26.17 -13.18 11.82
CA THR A 732 26.90 -14.16 12.65
C THR A 732 28.33 -13.73 12.97
N SER A 733 28.95 -12.88 12.13
CA SER A 733 30.26 -12.28 12.44
C SER A 733 30.19 -11.18 13.50
N LEU A 734 29.06 -10.46 13.65
CA LEU A 734 28.80 -9.53 14.76
C LEU A 734 28.73 -10.24 16.12
N LEU A 735 28.36 -11.52 16.14
CA LEU A 735 28.52 -12.36 17.33
C LEU A 735 29.99 -12.70 17.62
N GLN A 736 30.95 -12.37 16.73
CA GLN A 736 32.32 -12.90 16.70
C GLN A 736 32.35 -14.43 16.59
N PHE A 737 31.60 -15.01 15.65
CA PHE A 737 31.64 -16.46 15.39
C PHE A 737 32.65 -16.76 14.28
N ASP A 738 33.71 -17.49 14.61
CA ASP A 738 34.68 -18.01 13.63
C ASP A 738 34.27 -19.45 13.22
N PRO A 739 33.75 -19.65 11.99
CA PRO A 739 33.30 -20.96 11.53
C PRO A 739 34.45 -21.96 11.31
N THR A 740 35.71 -21.52 11.20
CA THR A 740 36.85 -22.45 11.03
C THR A 740 37.11 -23.33 12.26
N SER A 741 36.62 -22.91 13.43
CA SER A 741 36.72 -23.66 14.70
C SER A 741 35.74 -24.84 14.83
N LEU A 742 34.91 -25.11 13.82
CA LEU A 742 34.01 -26.28 13.74
C LEU A 742 34.67 -27.51 13.11
N GLU A 743 35.81 -27.34 12.42
CA GLU A 743 36.54 -28.44 11.77
C GLU A 743 37.51 -29.17 12.72
N GLY A 744 37.74 -28.64 13.93
CA GLY A 744 38.87 -29.05 14.79
C GLY A 744 38.66 -30.23 15.75
N ASP A 745 37.52 -30.34 16.45
CA ASP A 745 37.51 -31.10 17.73
C ASP A 745 36.42 -32.17 17.91
N TYR A 746 35.50 -32.38 16.95
CA TYR A 746 34.52 -33.48 17.01
C TYR A 746 34.32 -34.12 15.63
N PRO A 747 35.15 -35.11 15.24
CA PRO A 747 35.06 -35.76 13.93
C PRO A 747 33.81 -36.66 13.78
N ASN A 748 33.19 -37.09 14.89
CA ASN A 748 32.22 -38.20 14.89
C ASN A 748 30.78 -37.82 15.32
N SER A 749 30.40 -36.54 15.30
CA SER A 749 29.01 -36.12 15.59
C SER A 749 28.35 -35.36 14.44
N TRP A 750 28.77 -35.60 13.20
CA TRP A 750 28.25 -34.93 12.01
C TRP A 750 27.31 -35.81 11.20
#